data_AF-A0A928EW96-F1
#
_entry.id   AF-A0A928EW96-F1
#
_cell.length_a   1.000
_cell.length_b   1.000
_cell.length_c   1.000
_cell.angle_alpha   90.00
_cell.angle_beta   90.00
_cell.angle_gamma   90.00
#
_symmetry.space_group_name_H-M   'P 1'
#
loop_
_entity.id
_entity.type
_entity.pdbx_description
1 polymer ?
#
loop_
_entity_poly.entity_id
_entity_poly.type
_entity_poly.pdbx_seq_one_letter_code
_entity_poly.pdbx_strand_id
1 'polypeptide(L)'
;MNKYLRYIAAFGSAFLVSLAGVVWNMLAPSTTIAILFGVLALVPALLLAGNLIAAKVYMDGINRAKVADIQNTMLRQRQLAQEASGALLFKLQSIRRATVVYAVFVWLLGACAALFAGMMYSVSTGIFYPCLFYAGLVFYAAYSRIYKPVPPEINPNIPVLNRADYPQIYDAVDRAASALNCRGDIIILLSMDCNASILKTGNTYYLQIGIVLLNILSKEELYSICLHEFSHVADKNRANDFEMRYGAWVSEGKPHSKLMLFVTNVFTFFDVYYLFNHMIYSYATSVVRESEADRDMLVHGDAKAAASALLKLSYDDKFQWENGIDDDEPMFASETPDPHFLSGRIAVFKAAIEARHADWDAMIDLEILPNNASHPTKKMRFEILGIEKPELIEDTSSPEYRAELQKALDFADQKFAEGWVNYEQSRKEAYLEPLARVTAWQEAGCPVTAEGFGDILSDLRQLCRQTEADELCERAIAELDENSSPLAYYQKGCKLLYRYDPAGVDLIYHAMETNHNFMEEGLQMIGQFYCMTGREKELLEYRARAQQMAQKDKDEYSQADVLSKRDKLSADQMPDGMLENILTFIHSIDEGIIKNIYRVRKTVNENFFISVFVIHFWGGTDEQRGEIMHKIFRYLDTYPVDWQFSLFDYADHTDIPFDKIEGSLVWTKNNDKGDQKQ
;
A
#
# COMPACT_ATOMS: atom_id res chain seq x y z
N MET A 1 4.93 -26.17 -6.12
CA MET A 1 5.10 -26.91 -7.39
C MET A 1 5.22 -25.86 -8.49
N ASN A 2 6.21 -25.93 -9.40
CA ASN A 2 6.31 -24.96 -10.52
C ASN A 2 4.97 -24.95 -11.30
N LYS A 3 4.49 -23.80 -11.81
CA LYS A 3 3.23 -23.68 -12.56
C LYS A 3 3.12 -24.78 -13.63
N TYR A 4 4.20 -25.06 -14.34
CA TYR A 4 4.30 -26.13 -15.34
C TYR A 4 4.09 -27.54 -14.76
N LEU A 5 4.70 -27.83 -13.60
CA LEU A 5 4.55 -29.14 -12.95
C LEU A 5 3.10 -29.35 -12.45
N ARG A 6 2.41 -28.28 -12.04
CA ARG A 6 0.96 -28.34 -11.71
C ARG A 6 0.11 -28.69 -12.93
N TYR A 7 0.42 -28.10 -14.08
CA TYR A 7 -0.28 -28.42 -15.33
C TYR A 7 -0.08 -29.88 -15.74
N ILE A 8 1.18 -30.34 -15.74
CA ILE A 8 1.51 -31.73 -16.09
C ILE A 8 0.81 -32.70 -15.14
N ALA A 9 0.84 -32.44 -13.82
CA ALA A 9 0.17 -33.28 -12.84
C ALA A 9 -1.35 -33.33 -13.03
N ALA A 10 -1.99 -32.19 -13.32
CA ALA A 10 -3.42 -32.08 -13.52
C ALA A 10 -3.92 -32.85 -14.75
N PHE A 11 -3.34 -32.57 -15.92
CA PHE A 11 -3.73 -33.23 -17.16
C PHE A 11 -3.28 -34.69 -17.22
N GLY A 12 -2.14 -35.03 -16.60
CA GLY A 12 -1.72 -36.41 -16.40
C GLY A 12 -2.71 -37.21 -15.56
N SER A 13 -3.20 -36.63 -14.46
CA SER A 13 -4.22 -37.25 -13.60
C SER A 13 -5.55 -37.42 -14.34
N ALA A 14 -5.99 -36.42 -15.09
CA ALA A 14 -7.19 -36.51 -15.94
C ALA A 14 -7.10 -37.67 -16.94
N PHE A 15 -5.97 -37.79 -17.64
CA PHE A 15 -5.75 -38.85 -18.61
C PHE A 15 -5.77 -40.24 -17.96
N LEU A 16 -4.99 -40.44 -16.89
CA LEU A 16 -4.90 -41.73 -16.18
C LEU A 16 -6.26 -42.19 -15.64
N VAL A 17 -7.03 -41.28 -15.03
CA VAL A 17 -8.36 -41.61 -14.49
C VAL A 17 -9.34 -41.90 -15.64
N SER A 18 -9.24 -41.21 -16.77
CA SER A 18 -10.11 -41.48 -17.93
C SER A 18 -9.92 -42.88 -18.51
N LEU A 19 -8.70 -43.43 -18.48
CA LEU A 19 -8.45 -44.81 -18.91
C LEU A 19 -9.23 -45.83 -18.07
N ALA A 20 -9.35 -45.58 -16.76
CA ALA A 20 -10.19 -46.41 -15.89
C ALA A 20 -11.66 -46.33 -16.28
N GLY A 21 -12.15 -45.15 -16.70
CA GLY A 21 -13.50 -44.98 -17.23
C GLY A 21 -13.75 -45.75 -18.53
N VAL A 22 -12.76 -45.77 -19.45
CA VAL A 22 -12.82 -46.56 -20.69
C VAL A 22 -12.95 -48.05 -20.37
N VAL A 23 -12.07 -48.57 -19.50
CA VAL A 23 -12.09 -49.98 -19.09
C VAL A 23 -13.40 -50.34 -18.40
N TRP A 24 -13.89 -49.47 -17.51
CA TRP A 24 -15.16 -49.68 -16.82
C TRP A 24 -16.33 -49.80 -17.80
N ASN A 25 -16.40 -48.91 -18.79
CA ASN A 25 -17.47 -48.95 -19.79
C ASN A 25 -17.41 -50.21 -20.66
N MET A 26 -16.22 -50.75 -20.92
CA MET A 26 -16.04 -52.02 -21.65
C MET A 26 -16.51 -53.22 -20.82
N LEU A 27 -16.28 -53.22 -19.51
CA LEU A 27 -16.58 -54.35 -18.62
C LEU A 27 -18.04 -54.37 -18.12
N ALA A 28 -18.63 -53.20 -17.87
CA ALA A 28 -19.99 -53.08 -17.32
C ALA A 28 -20.70 -51.82 -17.87
N PRO A 29 -21.18 -51.84 -19.13
CA PRO A 29 -21.88 -50.71 -19.73
C PRO A 29 -23.15 -50.38 -18.94
N SER A 30 -23.22 -49.17 -18.39
CA SER A 30 -24.39 -48.69 -17.64
C SER A 30 -24.63 -47.21 -17.90
N THR A 31 -25.72 -46.92 -18.59
CA THR A 31 -26.17 -45.56 -18.88
C THR A 31 -26.50 -44.79 -17.61
N THR A 32 -27.05 -45.45 -16.58
CA THR A 32 -27.35 -44.84 -15.28
C THR A 32 -26.07 -44.38 -14.56
N ILE A 33 -25.00 -45.17 -14.61
CA ILE A 33 -23.71 -44.83 -14.00
C ILE A 33 -23.04 -43.67 -14.76
N ALA A 34 -23.10 -43.69 -16.10
CA ALA A 34 -22.60 -42.59 -16.92
C ALA A 34 -23.36 -41.27 -16.65
N ILE A 35 -24.69 -41.32 -16.48
CA ILE A 35 -25.50 -40.15 -16.13
C ILE A 35 -25.10 -39.59 -14.75
N LEU A 36 -24.88 -40.46 -13.76
CA LEU A 36 -24.46 -40.03 -12.42
C LEU A 36 -23.10 -39.32 -12.43
N PHE A 37 -22.12 -39.86 -13.16
CA PHE A 37 -20.83 -39.18 -13.34
C PHE A 37 -20.95 -37.89 -14.17
N GLY A 38 -21.86 -37.84 -15.14
CA GLY A 38 -22.18 -36.62 -15.90
C GLY A 38 -22.78 -35.51 -15.02
N VAL A 39 -23.68 -35.86 -14.09
CA VAL A 39 -24.23 -34.91 -13.10
C VAL A 39 -23.13 -34.41 -12.16
N LEU A 40 -22.27 -35.31 -11.65
CA LEU A 40 -21.14 -34.94 -10.80
C LEU A 40 -20.12 -34.07 -11.54
N ALA A 41 -19.95 -34.26 -12.84
CA ALA A 41 -19.09 -33.42 -13.68
C ALA A 41 -19.60 -31.97 -13.83
N LEU A 42 -20.89 -31.70 -13.55
CA LEU A 42 -21.43 -30.34 -13.56
C LEU A 42 -21.28 -29.62 -12.20
N VAL A 43 -21.02 -30.35 -11.12
CA VAL A 43 -20.91 -29.81 -9.76
C VAL A 43 -19.82 -28.72 -9.63
N PRO A 44 -18.62 -28.83 -10.24
CA PRO A 44 -17.62 -27.77 -10.12
C PRO A 44 -18.06 -26.44 -10.74
N ALA A 45 -18.93 -26.45 -11.76
CA ALA A 45 -19.52 -25.22 -12.31
C ALA A 45 -20.53 -24.59 -11.32
N LEU A 46 -21.31 -25.41 -10.62
CA LEU A 46 -22.19 -24.94 -9.55
C LEU A 46 -21.38 -24.39 -8.36
N LEU A 47 -20.28 -25.04 -8.00
CA LEU A 47 -19.36 -24.57 -6.96
C LEU A 47 -18.75 -23.22 -7.33
N LEU A 48 -18.32 -23.02 -8.57
CA LEU A 48 -17.83 -21.73 -9.05
C LEU A 48 -18.88 -20.64 -8.82
N ALA A 49 -20.12 -20.85 -9.30
CA ALA A 49 -21.20 -19.89 -9.11
C ALA A 49 -21.50 -19.63 -7.62
N GLY A 50 -21.57 -20.69 -6.81
CA GLY A 50 -21.78 -20.60 -5.38
C GLY A 50 -20.69 -19.83 -4.64
N ASN A 51 -19.41 -20.06 -4.99
CA ASN A 51 -18.28 -19.33 -4.39
C ASN A 51 -18.28 -17.86 -4.79
N LEU A 52 -18.61 -17.52 -6.05
CA LEU A 52 -18.71 -16.13 -6.48
C LEU A 52 -19.86 -15.39 -5.78
N ILE A 53 -21.02 -16.04 -5.64
CA ILE A 53 -22.17 -15.49 -4.92
C ILE A 53 -21.84 -15.33 -3.43
N ALA A 54 -21.27 -16.36 -2.79
CA ALA A 54 -20.91 -16.32 -1.37
C ALA A 54 -19.84 -15.25 -1.08
N ALA A 55 -18.81 -15.13 -1.94
CA ALA A 55 -17.80 -14.08 -1.83
C ALA A 55 -18.44 -12.69 -1.95
N LYS A 56 -19.33 -12.50 -2.92
CA LYS A 56 -20.05 -11.25 -3.11
C LYS A 56 -20.92 -10.91 -1.90
N VAL A 57 -21.73 -11.86 -1.41
CA VAL A 57 -22.60 -11.65 -0.24
C VAL A 57 -21.77 -11.32 1.01
N TYR A 58 -20.62 -11.98 1.18
CA TYR A 58 -19.71 -11.72 2.29
C TYR A 58 -19.09 -10.32 2.21
N MET A 59 -18.56 -9.93 1.04
CA MET A 59 -18.02 -8.58 0.81
C MET A 59 -19.09 -7.50 0.91
N ASP A 60 -20.27 -7.72 0.34
CA ASP A 60 -21.41 -6.80 0.47
C ASP A 60 -21.82 -6.64 1.94
N GLY A 61 -21.73 -7.71 2.74
CA GLY A 61 -21.95 -7.66 4.18
C GLY A 61 -20.94 -6.78 4.92
N ILE A 62 -19.65 -6.92 4.61
CA ILE A 62 -18.57 -6.07 5.16
C ILE A 62 -18.77 -4.61 4.71
N ASN A 63 -19.03 -4.41 3.41
CA ASN A 63 -19.21 -3.09 2.83
C ASN A 63 -20.45 -2.38 3.38
N ARG A 64 -21.50 -3.11 3.82
CA ARG A 64 -22.68 -2.52 4.47
C ARG A 64 -22.52 -2.30 5.97
N ALA A 65 -21.53 -2.91 6.62
CA ALA A 65 -21.30 -2.71 8.05
C ALA A 65 -20.94 -1.25 8.34
N LYS A 66 -21.41 -0.71 9.47
CA LYS A 66 -21.02 0.65 9.87
C LYS A 66 -19.52 0.69 10.16
N VAL A 67 -18.87 1.81 9.87
CA VAL A 67 -17.45 2.01 10.16
C VAL A 67 -17.16 1.75 11.64
N ALA A 68 -18.05 2.21 12.52
CA ALA A 68 -17.95 1.98 13.96
C ALA A 68 -17.90 0.48 14.34
N ASP A 69 -18.72 -0.37 13.70
CA ASP A 69 -18.78 -1.79 14.01
C ASP A 69 -17.48 -2.51 13.59
N ILE A 70 -16.92 -2.11 12.45
CA ILE A 70 -15.63 -2.64 11.94
C ILE A 70 -14.50 -2.23 12.89
N GLN A 71 -14.41 -0.94 13.24
CA GLN A 71 -13.38 -0.43 14.15
C GLN A 71 -13.46 -1.08 15.54
N ASN A 72 -14.66 -1.18 16.12
CA ASN A 72 -14.87 -1.84 17.41
C ASN A 72 -14.49 -3.32 17.36
N THR A 73 -14.79 -4.00 16.26
CA THR A 73 -14.38 -5.39 16.05
C THR A 73 -12.86 -5.49 16.03
N MET A 74 -12.17 -4.64 15.27
CA MET A 74 -10.71 -4.62 15.21
C MET A 74 -10.10 -4.41 16.61
N LEU A 75 -10.52 -3.35 17.32
CA LEU A 75 -10.02 -3.05 18.67
C LEU A 75 -10.25 -4.20 19.66
N ARG A 76 -11.43 -4.83 19.63
CA ARG A 76 -11.72 -6.00 20.45
C ARG A 76 -10.79 -7.17 20.13
N GLN A 77 -10.49 -7.43 18.86
CA GLN A 77 -9.58 -8.49 18.47
C GLN A 77 -8.15 -8.21 18.93
N ARG A 78 -7.71 -6.94 18.93
CA ARG A 78 -6.42 -6.53 19.50
C ARG A 78 -6.34 -6.79 21.00
N GLN A 79 -7.38 -6.45 21.76
CA GLN A 79 -7.44 -6.77 23.18
C GLN A 79 -7.38 -8.29 23.42
N LEU A 80 -8.13 -9.07 22.63
CA LEU A 80 -8.07 -10.54 22.70
C LEU A 80 -6.69 -11.10 22.34
N ALA A 81 -5.95 -10.48 21.41
CA ALA A 81 -4.62 -10.93 21.03
C ALA A 81 -3.61 -10.78 22.17
N GLN A 82 -3.75 -9.77 23.04
CA GLN A 82 -2.90 -9.58 24.22
C GLN A 82 -3.04 -10.75 25.21
N GLU A 83 -4.23 -11.34 25.30
CA GLU A 83 -4.52 -12.45 26.21
C GLU A 83 -4.35 -13.84 25.53
N ALA A 84 -4.61 -13.94 24.23
CA ALA A 84 -4.77 -15.20 23.52
C ALA A 84 -4.41 -15.15 22.03
N SER A 85 -3.24 -14.60 21.67
CA SER A 85 -2.73 -14.57 20.27
C SER A 85 -2.79 -15.93 19.57
N GLY A 86 -2.48 -17.02 20.28
CA GLY A 86 -2.55 -18.39 19.78
C GLY A 86 -3.95 -18.85 19.34
N ALA A 87 -5.02 -18.34 19.96
CA ALA A 87 -6.39 -18.66 19.55
C ALA A 87 -6.75 -18.02 18.20
N LEU A 88 -6.27 -16.80 17.95
CA LEU A 88 -6.46 -16.13 16.66
C LEU A 88 -5.67 -16.83 15.55
N LEU A 89 -4.44 -17.26 15.83
CA LEU A 89 -3.65 -18.06 14.90
C LEU A 89 -4.34 -19.39 14.60
N PHE A 90 -4.87 -20.07 15.62
CA PHE A 90 -5.60 -21.33 15.43
C PHE A 90 -6.83 -21.16 14.55
N LYS A 91 -7.59 -20.06 14.73
CA LYS A 91 -8.73 -19.72 13.86
C LYS A 91 -8.27 -19.57 12.41
N LEU A 92 -7.21 -18.81 12.16
CA LEU A 92 -6.67 -18.60 10.81
C LEU A 92 -6.22 -19.91 10.16
N GLN A 93 -5.48 -20.74 10.89
CA GLN A 93 -5.08 -22.07 10.45
C GLN A 93 -6.27 -22.98 10.15
N SER A 94 -7.34 -22.90 10.93
CA SER A 94 -8.55 -23.68 10.73
C SER A 94 -9.25 -23.31 9.42
N ILE A 95 -9.27 -22.01 9.07
CA ILE A 95 -9.79 -21.54 7.78
C ILE A 95 -8.94 -22.11 6.64
N ARG A 96 -7.61 -22.03 6.73
CA ARG A 96 -6.71 -22.62 5.72
C ARG A 96 -6.91 -24.12 5.57
N ARG A 97 -7.04 -24.87 6.68
CA ARG A 97 -7.30 -26.32 6.64
C ARG A 97 -8.63 -26.63 5.95
N ALA A 98 -9.68 -25.83 6.19
CA ALA A 98 -10.95 -25.98 5.48
C ALA A 98 -10.79 -25.78 3.97
N THR A 99 -9.97 -24.82 3.53
CA THR A 99 -9.64 -24.63 2.11
C THR A 99 -8.92 -25.85 1.51
N VAL A 100 -8.03 -26.49 2.26
CA VAL A 100 -7.36 -27.73 1.82
C VAL A 100 -8.35 -28.89 1.69
N VAL A 101 -9.24 -29.07 2.66
CA VAL A 101 -10.30 -30.10 2.59
C VAL A 101 -11.20 -29.87 1.37
N TYR A 102 -11.59 -28.61 1.14
CA TYR A 102 -12.36 -28.24 -0.04
C TYR A 102 -11.58 -28.49 -1.35
N ALA A 103 -10.26 -28.27 -1.38
CA ALA A 103 -9.44 -28.60 -2.54
C ALA A 103 -9.40 -30.11 -2.83
N VAL A 104 -9.37 -30.96 -1.79
CA VAL A 104 -9.49 -32.43 -1.95
C VAL A 104 -10.85 -32.81 -2.51
N PHE A 105 -11.93 -32.14 -2.07
CA PHE A 105 -13.26 -32.36 -2.64
C PHE A 105 -13.33 -31.97 -4.12
N VAL A 106 -12.77 -30.82 -4.51
CA VAL A 106 -12.66 -30.41 -5.92
C VAL A 106 -11.84 -31.42 -6.73
N TRP A 107 -10.76 -31.97 -6.16
CA TRP A 107 -9.96 -33.03 -6.80
C TRP A 107 -10.79 -34.28 -7.08
N LEU A 108 -11.62 -34.73 -6.12
CA LEU A 108 -12.52 -35.88 -6.30
C LEU A 108 -13.56 -35.65 -7.41
N LEU A 109 -14.08 -34.42 -7.53
CA LEU A 109 -14.97 -34.06 -8.64
C LEU A 109 -14.24 -34.08 -10.00
N GLY A 110 -12.96 -33.68 -10.03
CA GLY A 110 -12.10 -33.84 -11.20
C GLY A 110 -11.94 -35.31 -11.62
N ALA A 111 -11.79 -36.21 -10.64
CA ALA A 111 -11.75 -37.65 -10.91
C ALA A 111 -13.08 -38.17 -11.46
N CYS A 112 -14.22 -37.72 -10.93
CA CYS A 112 -15.55 -38.05 -11.48
C CYS A 112 -15.71 -37.57 -12.93
N ALA A 113 -15.29 -36.34 -13.23
CA ALA A 113 -15.33 -35.79 -14.59
C ALA A 113 -14.41 -36.54 -15.56
N ALA A 114 -13.23 -36.98 -15.11
CA ALA A 114 -12.31 -37.78 -15.91
C ALA A 114 -12.86 -39.19 -16.18
N LEU A 115 -13.47 -39.84 -15.17
CA LEU A 115 -14.16 -41.12 -15.36
C LEU A 115 -15.31 -40.99 -16.37
N PHE A 116 -16.13 -39.95 -16.25
CA PHE A 116 -17.18 -39.64 -17.22
C PHE A 116 -16.61 -39.49 -18.64
N ALA A 117 -15.55 -38.69 -18.80
CA ALA A 117 -14.90 -38.51 -20.09
C ALA A 117 -14.51 -39.87 -20.68
N GLY A 118 -13.82 -40.72 -19.91
CA GLY A 118 -13.44 -42.07 -20.31
C GLY A 118 -14.61 -42.93 -20.79
N MET A 119 -15.75 -42.92 -20.08
CA MET A 119 -16.94 -43.67 -20.49
C MET A 119 -17.54 -43.16 -21.81
N MET A 120 -17.41 -41.86 -22.10
CA MET A 120 -17.90 -41.25 -23.34
C MET A 120 -17.00 -41.52 -24.55
N TYR A 121 -15.78 -42.04 -24.36
CA TYR A 121 -14.83 -42.32 -25.46
C TYR A 121 -15.44 -43.22 -26.53
N SER A 122 -16.12 -44.30 -26.12
CA SER A 122 -16.77 -45.25 -27.05
C SER A 122 -18.07 -44.71 -27.66
N VAL A 123 -18.58 -43.58 -27.17
CA VAL A 123 -19.83 -42.96 -27.64
C VAL A 123 -19.53 -41.85 -28.64
N SER A 124 -18.60 -40.95 -28.30
CA SER A 124 -18.18 -39.85 -29.19
C SER A 124 -16.84 -39.27 -28.76
N THR A 125 -15.87 -39.30 -29.67
CA THR A 125 -14.58 -38.60 -29.49
C THR A 125 -14.76 -37.08 -29.40
N GLY A 126 -15.81 -36.53 -30.02
CA GLY A 126 -16.17 -35.11 -29.93
C GLY A 126 -16.64 -34.67 -28.54
N ILE A 127 -17.11 -35.60 -27.70
CA ILE A 127 -17.48 -35.34 -26.30
C ILE A 127 -16.31 -35.69 -25.36
N PHE A 128 -15.54 -36.73 -25.67
CA PHE A 128 -14.40 -37.18 -24.87
C PHE A 128 -13.37 -36.06 -24.61
N TYR A 129 -12.83 -35.44 -25.66
CA TYR A 129 -11.73 -34.48 -25.51
C TYR A 129 -12.14 -33.21 -24.72
N PRO A 130 -13.33 -32.60 -24.95
CA PRO A 130 -13.79 -31.50 -24.11
C PRO A 130 -13.99 -31.89 -22.64
N CYS A 131 -14.57 -33.07 -22.35
CA CYS A 131 -14.75 -33.54 -20.97
C CYS A 131 -13.41 -33.84 -20.28
N LEU A 132 -12.45 -34.41 -21.01
CA LEU A 132 -11.10 -34.66 -20.50
C LEU A 132 -10.37 -33.35 -20.20
N PHE A 133 -10.48 -32.36 -21.09
CA PHE A 133 -9.91 -31.03 -20.89
C PHE A 133 -10.51 -30.35 -19.65
N TYR A 134 -11.84 -30.40 -19.52
CA TYR A 134 -12.54 -29.89 -18.34
C TYR A 134 -12.08 -30.57 -17.05
N ALA A 135 -11.96 -31.90 -17.03
CA ALA A 135 -11.42 -32.64 -15.88
C ALA A 135 -9.99 -32.19 -15.53
N GLY A 136 -9.15 -31.94 -16.54
CA GLY A 136 -7.83 -31.34 -16.38
C GLY A 136 -7.87 -29.97 -15.70
N LEU A 137 -8.80 -29.10 -16.06
CA LEU A 137 -8.99 -27.80 -15.40
C LEU A 137 -9.43 -27.94 -13.93
N VAL A 138 -10.33 -28.88 -13.62
CA VAL A 138 -10.80 -29.13 -12.25
C VAL A 138 -9.66 -29.67 -11.38
N PHE A 139 -8.87 -30.63 -11.89
CA PHE A 139 -7.65 -31.07 -11.21
C PHE A 139 -6.65 -29.93 -11.02
N TYR A 140 -6.47 -29.10 -12.04
CA TYR A 140 -5.56 -27.97 -11.96
C TYR A 140 -6.00 -26.97 -10.88
N ALA A 141 -7.31 -26.72 -10.75
CA ALA A 141 -7.87 -25.92 -9.67
C ALA A 141 -7.52 -26.48 -8.29
N ALA A 142 -7.65 -27.79 -8.08
CA ALA A 142 -7.25 -28.42 -6.82
C ALA A 142 -5.73 -28.32 -6.56
N TYR A 143 -4.90 -28.63 -7.57
CA TYR A 143 -3.43 -28.53 -7.45
C TYR A 143 -2.93 -27.10 -7.27
N SER A 144 -3.70 -26.10 -7.70
CA SER A 144 -3.38 -24.69 -7.47
C SER A 144 -3.29 -24.34 -5.98
N ARG A 145 -4.01 -25.08 -5.11
CA ARG A 145 -4.05 -24.87 -3.66
C ARG A 145 -2.88 -25.48 -2.89
N ILE A 146 -2.00 -26.22 -3.57
CA ILE A 146 -0.77 -26.72 -2.94
C ILE A 146 0.20 -25.54 -2.81
N TYR A 147 0.18 -24.89 -1.65
CA TYR A 147 1.14 -23.85 -1.33
C TYR A 147 2.56 -24.42 -1.36
N LYS A 148 3.45 -23.75 -2.12
CA LYS A 148 4.89 -23.96 -2.03
C LYS A 148 5.47 -22.56 -1.86
N PRO A 149 6.19 -22.29 -0.75
CA PRO A 149 6.89 -21.02 -0.61
C PRO A 149 7.83 -20.88 -1.81
N VAL A 150 7.64 -19.80 -2.56
CA VAL A 150 8.59 -19.36 -3.57
C VAL A 150 9.52 -18.37 -2.85
N PRO A 151 10.84 -18.56 -2.91
CA PRO A 151 11.78 -17.51 -2.53
C PRO A 151 11.33 -16.18 -3.14
N PRO A 152 11.22 -15.09 -2.38
CA PRO A 152 11.09 -13.80 -3.03
C PRO A 152 12.33 -13.59 -3.90
N GLU A 153 12.11 -12.99 -5.07
CA GLU A 153 13.20 -12.56 -5.91
C GLU A 153 13.91 -11.43 -5.17
N ILE A 154 15.14 -11.70 -4.72
CA ILE A 154 15.98 -10.67 -4.15
C ILE A 154 16.47 -9.85 -5.32
N ASN A 155 16.19 -8.55 -5.28
CA ASN A 155 16.70 -7.63 -6.27
C ASN A 155 18.24 -7.75 -6.28
N PRO A 156 18.84 -8.20 -7.40
CA PRO A 156 20.28 -8.45 -7.48
C PRO A 156 21.11 -7.17 -7.32
N ASN A 157 20.48 -5.99 -7.42
CA ASN A 157 21.13 -4.70 -7.29
C ASN A 157 21.21 -4.21 -5.84
N ILE A 158 20.58 -4.88 -4.87
CA ILE A 158 20.72 -4.50 -3.46
C ILE A 158 22.16 -4.78 -3.02
N PRO A 159 22.89 -3.78 -2.49
CA PRO A 159 24.26 -3.99 -2.05
C PRO A 159 24.35 -5.05 -0.95
N VAL A 160 25.32 -5.96 -1.07
CA VAL A 160 25.54 -7.08 -0.14
C VAL A 160 26.86 -6.88 0.60
N LEU A 161 26.85 -6.98 1.92
CA LEU A 161 28.08 -6.97 2.71
C LEU A 161 28.72 -8.36 2.71
N ASN A 162 29.99 -8.45 2.34
CA ASN A 162 30.72 -9.72 2.35
C ASN A 162 31.32 -10.02 3.72
N ARG A 163 31.15 -11.24 4.21
CA ARG A 163 31.69 -11.69 5.50
C ARG A 163 33.20 -11.48 5.67
N ALA A 164 33.98 -11.69 4.61
CA ALA A 164 35.43 -11.49 4.65
C ALA A 164 35.82 -10.01 4.82
N ASP A 165 34.96 -9.10 4.36
CA ASP A 165 35.19 -7.67 4.33
C ASP A 165 34.68 -6.94 5.58
N TYR A 166 33.70 -7.53 6.27
CA TYR A 166 32.99 -6.97 7.43
C TYR A 166 32.88 -7.96 8.60
N PRO A 167 34.00 -8.54 9.10
CA PRO A 167 33.96 -9.57 10.14
C PRO A 167 33.36 -9.11 11.49
N GLN A 168 33.52 -7.84 11.90
CA GLN A 168 32.97 -7.34 13.16
C GLN A 168 31.45 -7.16 13.11
N ILE A 169 30.91 -6.68 11.99
CA ILE A 169 29.46 -6.60 11.76
C ILE A 169 28.88 -8.02 11.78
N TYR A 170 29.50 -8.94 11.03
CA TYR A 170 29.05 -10.33 10.98
C TYR A 170 29.14 -11.06 12.34
N ASP A 171 30.14 -10.74 13.17
CA ASP A 171 30.25 -11.29 14.51
C ASP A 171 29.04 -10.93 15.40
N ALA A 172 28.58 -9.67 15.37
CA ALA A 172 27.37 -9.28 16.10
C ALA A 172 26.12 -10.01 15.58
N VAL A 173 25.99 -10.13 14.26
CA VAL A 173 24.85 -10.81 13.61
C VAL A 173 24.85 -12.32 13.92
N ASP A 174 26.00 -12.99 13.82
CA ASP A 174 26.14 -14.42 14.12
C ASP A 174 25.86 -14.72 15.59
N ARG A 175 26.27 -13.81 16.49
CA ARG A 175 25.99 -13.91 17.92
C ARG A 175 24.47 -13.92 18.16
N ALA A 176 23.72 -13.05 17.47
CA ALA A 176 22.27 -12.96 17.62
C ALA A 176 21.57 -14.19 17.03
N ALA A 177 21.97 -14.61 15.84
CA ALA A 177 21.46 -15.83 15.20
C ALA A 177 21.69 -17.06 16.08
N SER A 178 22.88 -17.17 16.68
CA SER A 178 23.25 -18.28 17.58
C SER A 178 22.41 -18.29 18.85
N ALA A 179 22.17 -17.12 19.46
CA ALA A 179 21.36 -16.99 20.68
C ALA A 179 19.92 -17.49 20.48
N LEU A 180 19.35 -17.25 19.29
CA LEU A 180 17.99 -17.67 18.93
C LEU A 180 17.92 -18.99 18.16
N ASN A 181 19.04 -19.73 18.10
CA ASN A 181 19.16 -21.01 17.42
C ASN A 181 18.78 -20.97 15.92
N CYS A 182 19.01 -19.83 15.27
CA CYS A 182 18.82 -19.62 13.84
C CYS A 182 20.01 -20.20 13.07
N ARG A 183 19.90 -21.47 12.66
CA ARG A 183 20.97 -22.20 11.93
C ARG A 183 20.74 -22.09 10.42
N GLY A 184 21.63 -21.44 9.69
CA GLY A 184 21.54 -21.23 8.25
C GLY A 184 22.54 -20.21 7.74
N ASP A 185 22.57 -20.02 6.42
CA ASP A 185 23.44 -19.01 5.80
C ASP A 185 22.88 -17.62 6.07
N ILE A 186 23.75 -16.64 6.33
CA ILE A 186 23.34 -15.26 6.61
C ILE A 186 23.90 -14.34 5.53
N ILE A 187 23.00 -13.61 4.88
CA ILE A 187 23.30 -12.60 3.87
C ILE A 187 22.82 -11.25 4.41
N ILE A 188 23.75 -10.31 4.55
CA ILE A 188 23.44 -8.95 4.98
C ILE A 188 23.23 -8.08 3.74
N LEU A 189 22.02 -7.57 3.60
CA LEU A 189 21.60 -6.64 2.55
C LEU A 189 21.65 -5.22 3.13
N LEU A 190 22.24 -4.29 2.40
CA LEU A 190 22.35 -2.90 2.84
C LEU A 190 21.27 -2.04 2.19
N SER A 191 20.47 -1.33 2.99
CA SER A 191 19.53 -0.31 2.52
C SER A 191 19.96 1.10 2.91
N MET A 192 19.26 2.12 2.41
CA MET A 192 19.62 3.53 2.57
C MET A 192 18.91 4.21 3.75
N ASP A 193 18.08 3.48 4.48
CA ASP A 193 17.17 3.97 5.52
C ASP A 193 17.73 3.80 6.94
N CYS A 194 16.93 4.16 7.94
CA CYS A 194 17.19 3.91 9.37
C CYS A 194 16.29 2.77 9.87
N ASN A 195 16.46 1.57 9.33
CA ASN A 195 15.61 0.43 9.70
C ASN A 195 16.37 -0.90 9.62
N ALA A 196 15.81 -1.95 10.22
CA ALA A 196 16.26 -3.33 10.03
C ALA A 196 15.04 -4.21 9.71
N SER A 197 15.25 -5.24 8.90
CA SER A 197 14.25 -6.28 8.68
C SER A 197 14.89 -7.61 8.35
N ILE A 198 14.18 -8.71 8.60
CA ILE A 198 14.67 -10.04 8.25
C ILE A 198 13.66 -10.87 7.47
N LEU A 199 14.20 -11.70 6.59
CA LEU A 199 13.46 -12.72 5.88
C LEU A 199 14.24 -14.03 5.87
N LYS A 200 13.57 -15.14 6.19
CA LYS A 200 14.13 -16.49 6.04
C LYS A 200 13.62 -17.17 4.77
N THR A 201 14.49 -17.63 3.88
CA THR A 201 14.06 -18.42 2.72
C THR A 201 14.86 -19.70 2.63
N GLY A 202 14.18 -20.86 2.72
CA GLY A 202 14.86 -22.14 2.82
C GLY A 202 15.75 -22.17 4.08
N ASN A 203 17.05 -22.35 3.87
CA ASN A 203 18.06 -22.36 4.93
C ASN A 203 18.89 -21.06 5.01
N THR A 204 18.43 -19.99 4.36
CA THR A 204 19.15 -18.72 4.27
C THR A 204 18.35 -17.60 4.93
N TYR A 205 19.02 -16.77 5.73
CA TYR A 205 18.51 -15.58 6.36
C TYR A 205 19.03 -14.36 5.60
N TYR A 206 18.12 -13.51 5.18
CA TYR A 206 18.39 -12.24 4.53
C TYR A 206 18.07 -11.15 5.53
N LEU A 207 19.12 -10.59 6.13
CA LEU A 207 19.04 -9.50 7.08
C LEU A 207 19.29 -8.20 6.33
N GLN A 208 18.26 -7.39 6.18
CA GLN A 208 18.37 -6.06 5.62
C GLN A 208 18.64 -5.07 6.75
N ILE A 209 19.70 -4.27 6.62
CA ILE A 209 20.07 -3.22 7.58
C ILE A 209 20.28 -1.93 6.81
N GLY A 210 19.61 -0.89 7.25
CA GLY A 210 19.77 0.46 6.74
C GLY A 210 21.10 1.07 7.17
N ILE A 211 21.79 1.74 6.25
CA ILE A 211 23.11 2.33 6.50
C ILE A 211 23.08 3.44 7.55
N VAL A 212 21.97 4.19 7.64
CA VAL A 212 21.78 5.23 8.66
C VAL A 212 21.73 4.57 10.03
N LEU A 213 20.92 3.51 10.18
CA LEU A 213 20.82 2.74 11.41
C LEU A 213 22.17 2.11 11.78
N LEU A 214 22.84 1.46 10.82
CA LEU A 214 24.12 0.81 11.07
C LEU A 214 25.19 1.79 11.59
N ASN A 215 25.20 3.04 11.11
CA ASN A 215 26.21 4.05 11.47
C ASN A 215 25.94 4.83 12.77
N ILE A 216 24.78 4.64 13.39
CA ILE A 216 24.45 5.24 14.70
C ILE A 216 24.54 4.21 15.84
N LEU A 217 24.61 2.92 15.52
CA LEU A 217 24.67 1.83 16.51
C LEU A 217 26.11 1.44 16.86
N SER A 218 26.39 1.36 18.15
CA SER A 218 27.48 0.56 18.69
C SER A 218 27.28 -0.93 18.37
N LYS A 219 28.33 -1.73 18.51
CA LYS A 219 28.27 -3.17 18.24
C LYS A 219 27.25 -3.92 19.11
N GLU A 220 27.09 -3.51 20.37
CA GLU A 220 26.14 -4.11 21.32
C GLU A 220 24.69 -3.70 21.04
N GLU A 221 24.48 -2.48 20.55
CA GLU A 221 23.18 -2.04 20.06
C GLU A 221 22.79 -2.76 18.76
N LEU A 222 23.73 -2.94 17.82
CA LEU A 222 23.53 -3.74 16.60
C LEU A 222 23.16 -5.18 16.95
N TYR A 223 23.84 -5.79 17.91
CA TYR A 223 23.49 -7.11 18.41
C TYR A 223 22.05 -7.17 18.93
N SER A 224 21.63 -6.16 19.70
CA SER A 224 20.27 -6.09 20.26
C SER A 224 19.21 -5.97 19.16
N ILE A 225 19.41 -5.11 18.16
CA ILE A 225 18.53 -5.04 16.99
C ILE A 225 18.48 -6.38 16.25
N CYS A 226 19.62 -7.05 16.09
CA CYS A 226 19.65 -8.36 15.44
C CYS A 226 18.87 -9.42 16.26
N LEU A 227 18.90 -9.38 17.59
CA LEU A 227 18.09 -10.28 18.43
C LEU A 227 16.59 -10.07 18.16
N HIS A 228 16.15 -8.82 18.06
CA HIS A 228 14.77 -8.50 17.70
C HIS A 228 14.41 -9.09 16.33
N GLU A 229 15.22 -8.82 15.31
CA GLU A 229 14.97 -9.31 13.95
C GLU A 229 14.95 -10.84 13.88
N PHE A 230 15.99 -11.52 14.39
CA PHE A 230 16.04 -12.98 14.37
C PHE A 230 14.88 -13.63 15.14
N SER A 231 14.27 -12.94 16.11
CA SER A 231 13.08 -13.44 16.81
C SER A 231 11.93 -13.71 15.85
N HIS A 232 11.70 -12.82 14.88
CA HIS A 232 10.59 -12.94 13.91
C HIS A 232 10.67 -14.22 13.07
N VAL A 233 11.88 -14.72 12.82
CA VAL A 233 12.15 -15.91 11.99
C VAL A 233 12.61 -17.14 12.78
N ALA A 234 12.69 -17.03 14.11
CA ALA A 234 13.03 -18.14 14.99
C ALA A 234 11.99 -19.25 14.92
N ASP A 235 12.38 -20.49 15.23
CA ASP A 235 11.51 -21.67 15.08
C ASP A 235 10.22 -21.58 15.92
N LYS A 236 10.25 -20.88 17.06
CA LYS A 236 9.07 -20.60 17.88
C LYS A 236 7.97 -19.84 17.12
N ASN A 237 8.34 -19.05 16.11
CA ASN A 237 7.46 -18.21 15.30
C ASN A 237 7.13 -18.80 13.92
N ARG A 238 7.57 -20.02 13.63
CA ARG A 238 7.38 -20.69 12.33
C ARG A 238 5.93 -20.73 11.84
N ALA A 239 4.98 -20.93 12.76
CA ALA A 239 3.56 -20.97 12.40
C ALA A 239 3.03 -19.60 11.97
N ASN A 240 3.49 -18.52 12.61
CA ASN A 240 3.13 -17.15 12.25
C ASN A 240 3.71 -16.77 10.89
N ASP A 241 5.01 -17.02 10.70
CA ASP A 241 5.71 -16.79 9.44
C ASP A 241 5.04 -17.54 8.27
N PHE A 242 4.62 -18.79 8.50
CA PHE A 242 3.89 -19.56 7.49
C PHE A 242 2.57 -18.88 7.08
N GLU A 243 1.72 -18.49 8.04
CA GLU A 243 0.41 -17.90 7.71
C GLU A 243 0.55 -16.52 7.05
N MET A 244 1.57 -15.73 7.42
CA MET A 244 1.90 -14.45 6.76
C MET A 244 2.24 -14.65 5.28
N ARG A 245 3.14 -15.59 4.97
CA ARG A 245 3.52 -15.88 3.57
C ARG A 245 2.39 -16.53 2.79
N TYR A 246 1.55 -17.32 3.45
CA TYR A 246 0.37 -17.88 2.82
C TYR A 246 -0.63 -16.76 2.47
N GLY A 247 -0.82 -15.76 3.33
CA GLY A 247 -1.62 -14.58 3.04
C GLY A 247 -1.14 -13.80 1.82
N ALA A 248 0.16 -13.49 1.77
CA ALA A 248 0.79 -12.85 0.61
C ALA A 248 0.56 -13.67 -0.68
N TRP A 249 0.76 -14.98 -0.62
CA TRP A 249 0.54 -15.89 -1.75
C TRP A 249 -0.91 -15.92 -2.26
N VAL A 250 -1.90 -15.88 -1.35
CA VAL A 250 -3.32 -15.81 -1.74
C VAL A 250 -3.65 -14.46 -2.40
N SER A 251 -3.01 -13.38 -1.96
CA SER A 251 -3.18 -12.03 -2.52
C SER A 251 -2.58 -11.90 -3.93
N GLU A 252 -1.32 -12.32 -4.10
CA GLU A 252 -0.51 -12.11 -5.32
C GLU A 252 -0.73 -13.16 -6.41
N GLY A 253 -1.33 -14.31 -6.09
CA GLY A 253 -1.24 -15.54 -6.88
C GLY A 253 -2.18 -15.70 -8.09
N LYS A 254 -2.88 -14.66 -8.57
CA LYS A 254 -3.96 -14.84 -9.58
C LYS A 254 -3.50 -14.53 -11.02
N PRO A 255 -3.30 -15.54 -11.89
CA PRO A 255 -2.98 -15.31 -13.29
C PRO A 255 -4.15 -14.66 -14.07
N HIS A 256 -3.83 -13.70 -14.94
CA HIS A 256 -4.77 -12.88 -15.70
C HIS A 256 -5.30 -13.49 -17.01
N SER A 257 -5.10 -14.78 -17.29
CA SER A 257 -5.60 -15.38 -18.54
C SER A 257 -7.06 -15.85 -18.41
N LYS A 258 -7.86 -15.67 -19.47
CA LYS A 258 -9.29 -16.06 -19.51
C LYS A 258 -9.52 -17.54 -19.20
N LEU A 259 -8.56 -18.42 -19.54
CA LEU A 259 -8.62 -19.86 -19.23
C LEU A 259 -8.44 -20.14 -17.72
N MET A 260 -7.69 -19.29 -17.01
CA MET A 260 -7.42 -19.46 -15.58
C MET A 260 -8.51 -18.92 -14.68
N LEU A 261 -9.49 -18.19 -15.24
CA LEU A 261 -10.61 -17.63 -14.48
C LEU A 261 -11.40 -18.72 -13.75
N PHE A 262 -11.65 -19.87 -14.37
CA PHE A 262 -12.32 -20.99 -13.68
C PHE A 262 -11.48 -21.52 -12.50
N VAL A 263 -10.19 -21.73 -12.75
CA VAL A 263 -9.23 -22.31 -11.80
C VAL A 263 -9.08 -21.44 -10.56
N THR A 264 -8.98 -20.12 -10.75
CA THR A 264 -8.83 -19.16 -9.66
C THR A 264 -10.15 -18.95 -8.92
N ASN A 265 -11.28 -18.91 -9.61
CA ASN A 265 -12.54 -18.48 -9.00
C ASN A 265 -13.33 -19.56 -8.25
N VAL A 266 -13.02 -20.85 -8.43
CA VAL A 266 -13.72 -21.93 -7.70
C VAL A 266 -13.45 -21.91 -6.18
N PHE A 267 -12.54 -21.04 -5.73
CA PHE A 267 -12.15 -20.83 -4.33
C PHE A 267 -12.32 -19.37 -3.87
N THR A 268 -12.93 -18.48 -4.66
CA THR A 268 -12.97 -17.03 -4.37
C THR A 268 -13.51 -16.72 -2.98
N PHE A 269 -14.55 -17.43 -2.52
CA PHE A 269 -15.09 -17.23 -1.17
C PHE A 269 -14.06 -17.56 -0.09
N PHE A 270 -13.36 -18.69 -0.20
CA PHE A 270 -12.32 -19.08 0.75
C PHE A 270 -11.16 -18.07 0.76
N ASP A 271 -10.77 -17.55 -0.39
CA ASP A 271 -9.70 -16.56 -0.50
C ASP A 271 -10.09 -15.26 0.18
N VAL A 272 -11.27 -14.72 -0.13
CA VAL A 272 -11.79 -13.49 0.49
C VAL A 272 -11.96 -13.67 2.00
N TYR A 273 -12.53 -14.79 2.43
CA TYR A 273 -12.74 -15.08 3.85
C TYR A 273 -11.42 -15.24 4.61
N TYR A 274 -10.44 -15.93 4.02
CA TYR A 274 -9.10 -16.05 4.60
C TYR A 274 -8.40 -14.69 4.67
N LEU A 275 -8.36 -13.93 3.58
CA LEU A 275 -7.66 -12.64 3.51
C LEU A 275 -8.23 -11.63 4.52
N PHE A 276 -9.55 -11.58 4.69
CA PHE A 276 -10.16 -10.72 5.70
C PHE A 276 -9.81 -11.15 7.13
N ASN A 277 -9.85 -12.46 7.43
CA ASN A 277 -9.44 -12.95 8.76
C ASN A 277 -7.94 -12.80 8.99
N HIS A 278 -7.12 -12.90 7.94
CA HIS A 278 -5.69 -12.63 7.97
C HIS A 278 -5.41 -11.15 8.27
N MET A 279 -6.11 -10.22 7.62
CA MET A 279 -6.03 -8.79 7.93
C MET A 279 -6.34 -8.51 9.41
N ILE A 280 -7.44 -9.06 9.94
CA ILE A 280 -7.80 -8.93 11.36
C ILE A 280 -6.71 -9.52 12.27
N TYR A 281 -6.21 -10.71 11.92
CA TYR A 281 -5.13 -11.38 12.68
C TYR A 281 -3.86 -10.52 12.73
N SER A 282 -3.41 -10.03 11.57
CA SER A 282 -2.22 -9.19 11.45
C SER A 282 -2.35 -7.89 12.23
N TYR A 283 -3.51 -7.22 12.13
CA TYR A 283 -3.82 -6.01 12.90
C TYR A 283 -3.82 -6.26 14.42
N ALA A 284 -4.38 -7.39 14.85
CA ALA A 284 -4.59 -7.69 16.26
C ALA A 284 -3.29 -8.13 16.95
N THR A 285 -2.46 -8.92 16.25
CA THR A 285 -1.26 -9.55 16.84
C THR A 285 0.03 -8.75 16.64
N SER A 286 0.03 -7.70 15.82
CA SER A 286 1.22 -6.91 15.50
C SER A 286 2.00 -6.47 16.74
N VAL A 287 1.36 -5.74 17.65
CA VAL A 287 1.97 -5.22 18.89
C VAL A 287 2.48 -6.34 19.80
N VAL A 288 1.73 -7.45 19.89
CA VAL A 288 2.10 -8.60 20.73
C VAL A 288 3.35 -9.29 20.19
N ARG A 289 3.44 -9.47 18.87
CA ARG A 289 4.58 -10.10 18.21
C ARG A 289 5.85 -9.26 18.34
N GLU A 290 5.73 -7.95 18.16
CA GLU A 290 6.81 -7.00 18.42
C GLU A 290 7.27 -7.06 19.89
N SER A 291 6.33 -7.11 20.82
CA SER A 291 6.64 -7.25 22.25
C SER A 291 7.33 -8.58 22.57
N GLU A 292 7.00 -9.66 21.87
CA GLU A 292 7.67 -10.96 22.00
C GLU A 292 9.10 -10.93 21.45
N ALA A 293 9.34 -10.19 20.37
CA ALA A 293 10.68 -9.95 19.84
C ALA A 293 11.52 -9.08 20.78
N ASP A 294 10.93 -8.05 21.39
CA ASP A 294 11.60 -7.20 22.39
C ASP A 294 12.02 -7.99 23.63
N ARG A 295 11.22 -8.98 24.06
CA ARG A 295 11.61 -9.88 25.16
C ARG A 295 12.87 -10.70 24.85
N ASP A 296 13.12 -11.05 23.60
CA ASP A 296 14.35 -11.77 23.25
C ASP A 296 15.59 -10.88 23.38
N MET A 297 15.46 -9.57 23.16
CA MET A 297 16.54 -8.61 23.46
C MET A 297 16.87 -8.63 24.95
N LEU A 298 15.86 -8.69 25.83
CA LEU A 298 16.07 -8.80 27.27
C LEU A 298 16.68 -10.15 27.68
N VAL A 299 16.21 -11.26 27.10
CA VAL A 299 16.64 -12.61 27.49
C VAL A 299 18.07 -12.90 27.06
N HIS A 300 18.47 -12.40 25.89
CA HIS A 300 19.75 -12.76 25.26
C HIS A 300 20.76 -11.61 25.20
N GLY A 301 20.34 -10.36 25.38
CA GLY A 301 21.19 -9.18 25.29
C GLY A 301 21.23 -8.35 26.56
N ASP A 302 21.77 -7.14 26.41
CA ASP A 302 21.84 -6.14 27.47
C ASP A 302 20.67 -5.16 27.34
N ALA A 303 19.89 -5.02 28.41
CA ALA A 303 18.68 -4.18 28.38
C ALA A 303 18.99 -2.69 28.12
N LYS A 304 20.17 -2.20 28.55
CA LYS A 304 20.56 -0.80 28.30
C LYS A 304 20.98 -0.60 26.86
N ALA A 305 21.73 -1.53 26.28
CA ALA A 305 22.05 -1.50 24.85
C ALA A 305 20.79 -1.57 23.99
N ALA A 306 19.84 -2.46 24.32
CA ALA A 306 18.56 -2.53 23.64
C ALA A 306 17.76 -1.21 23.76
N ALA A 307 17.68 -0.63 24.96
CA ALA A 307 16.98 0.63 25.17
C ALA A 307 17.64 1.80 24.42
N SER A 308 18.97 1.88 24.42
CA SER A 308 19.74 2.90 23.67
C SER A 308 19.54 2.77 22.16
N ALA A 309 19.51 1.54 21.62
CA ALA A 309 19.20 1.31 20.20
C ALA A 309 17.77 1.78 19.84
N LEU A 310 16.79 1.47 20.70
CA LEU A 310 15.40 1.89 20.52
C LEU A 310 15.22 3.41 20.64
N LEU A 311 16.00 4.07 21.51
CA LEU A 311 16.07 5.54 21.58
C LEU A 311 16.56 6.13 20.26
N LYS A 312 17.66 5.61 19.71
CA LYS A 312 18.20 6.09 18.43
C LYS A 312 17.23 5.94 17.27
N LEU A 313 16.48 4.82 17.22
CA LEU A 313 15.38 4.66 16.27
C LEU A 313 14.26 5.68 16.51
N SER A 314 13.91 5.95 17.77
CA SER A 314 12.93 6.98 18.12
C SER A 314 13.38 8.38 17.71
N TYR A 315 14.67 8.69 17.83
CA TYR A 315 15.21 9.96 17.40
C TYR A 315 15.15 10.11 15.88
N ASP A 316 15.36 9.04 15.11
CA ASP A 316 15.14 9.11 13.66
C ASP A 316 13.66 9.37 13.35
N ASP A 317 12.72 8.68 14.01
CA ASP A 317 11.28 8.93 13.84
C ASP A 317 10.92 10.42 14.04
N LYS A 318 11.49 11.08 15.07
CA LYS A 318 11.26 12.50 15.37
C LYS A 318 12.05 13.44 14.45
N PHE A 319 13.26 13.06 14.07
CA PHE A 319 14.07 13.79 13.11
C PHE A 319 13.38 13.85 11.74
N GLN A 320 12.84 12.72 11.26
CA GLN A 320 12.08 12.68 10.00
C GLN A 320 10.76 13.44 10.11
N TRP A 321 10.09 13.43 11.27
CA TRP A 321 8.88 14.24 11.51
C TRP A 321 9.16 15.74 11.36
N GLU A 322 10.30 16.20 11.85
CA GLU A 322 10.73 17.60 11.76
C GLU A 322 11.41 17.93 10.43
N ASN A 323 11.68 16.94 9.57
CA ASN A 323 12.46 17.14 8.36
C ASN A 323 11.64 17.81 7.25
N GLY A 324 12.30 18.62 6.41
CA GLY A 324 11.69 19.25 5.23
C GLY A 324 10.78 20.44 5.53
N ILE A 325 10.84 21.02 6.72
CA ILE A 325 10.09 22.23 7.11
C ILE A 325 10.94 23.51 7.13
N ASP A 326 12.26 23.35 7.13
CA ASP A 326 13.23 24.43 6.98
C ASP A 326 13.76 24.47 5.55
N ASP A 327 14.34 25.60 5.17
CA ASP A 327 15.03 25.73 3.89
C ASP A 327 16.29 24.84 3.88
N ASP A 328 16.53 24.17 2.77
CA ASP A 328 17.67 23.25 2.59
C ASP A 328 18.19 23.29 1.14
N GLU A 329 19.36 22.71 0.89
CA GLU A 329 19.88 22.56 -0.47
C GLU A 329 19.15 21.42 -1.20
N PRO A 330 18.54 21.68 -2.38
CA PRO A 330 17.87 20.63 -3.14
C PRO A 330 18.82 19.52 -3.55
N MET A 331 18.40 18.26 -3.41
CA MET A 331 19.19 17.08 -3.78
C MET A 331 19.73 17.13 -5.22
N PHE A 332 18.98 17.72 -6.15
CA PHE A 332 19.32 17.81 -7.56
C PHE A 332 19.94 19.15 -7.99
N ALA A 333 20.33 20.02 -7.04
CA ALA A 333 20.96 21.30 -7.35
C ALA A 333 22.26 21.10 -8.16
N SER A 334 23.08 20.13 -7.75
CA SER A 334 24.32 19.74 -8.40
C SER A 334 24.10 19.10 -9.79
N GLU A 335 25.02 19.36 -10.72
CA GLU A 335 25.03 18.76 -12.07
C GLU A 335 25.31 17.25 -12.06
N THR A 336 25.90 16.73 -10.98
CA THR A 336 26.18 15.30 -10.78
C THR A 336 25.66 14.84 -9.42
N PRO A 337 25.30 13.55 -9.27
CA PRO A 337 24.91 12.99 -7.97
C PRO A 337 25.97 13.28 -6.91
N ASP A 338 25.54 13.69 -5.71
CA ASP A 338 26.46 13.88 -4.57
C ASP A 338 27.06 12.52 -4.15
N PRO A 339 28.39 12.35 -4.25
CA PRO A 339 29.06 11.11 -3.85
C PRO A 339 29.09 10.90 -2.33
N HIS A 340 28.61 11.85 -1.52
CA HIS A 340 28.63 11.79 -0.06
C HIS A 340 27.26 12.06 0.57
N PHE A 341 26.18 11.88 -0.20
CA PHE A 341 24.81 12.19 0.25
C PHE A 341 24.43 11.51 1.57
N LEU A 342 24.67 10.20 1.70
CA LEU A 342 24.32 9.45 2.92
C LEU A 342 25.23 9.84 4.08
N SER A 343 26.52 10.07 3.81
CA SER A 343 27.46 10.60 4.80
C SER A 343 27.01 11.95 5.37
N GLY A 344 26.60 12.87 4.50
CA GLY A 344 26.06 14.18 4.87
C GLY A 344 24.79 14.04 5.72
N ARG A 345 23.83 13.22 5.29
CA ARG A 345 22.59 12.98 6.04
C ARG A 345 22.84 12.39 7.43
N ILE A 346 23.75 11.42 7.56
CA ILE A 346 24.10 10.82 8.86
C ILE A 346 24.77 11.86 9.76
N ALA A 347 25.62 12.73 9.22
CA ALA A 347 26.27 13.79 9.99
C ALA A 347 25.24 14.80 10.53
N VAL A 348 24.29 15.24 9.70
CA VAL A 348 23.19 16.12 10.12
C VAL A 348 22.36 15.45 11.20
N PHE A 349 22.00 14.18 11.03
CA PHE A 349 21.21 13.47 12.03
C PHE A 349 21.95 13.32 13.37
N LYS A 350 23.25 12.98 13.35
CA LYS A 350 24.07 12.93 14.58
C LYS A 350 24.13 14.29 15.30
N ALA A 351 24.31 15.37 14.55
CA ALA A 351 24.29 16.73 15.11
C ALA A 351 22.89 17.08 15.69
N ALA A 352 21.82 16.64 15.03
CA ALA A 352 20.47 16.83 15.54
C ALA A 352 20.22 16.06 16.85
N ILE A 353 20.72 14.82 16.98
CA ILE A 353 20.66 14.08 18.25
C ILE A 353 21.33 14.90 19.36
N GLU A 354 22.55 15.39 19.15
CA GLU A 354 23.25 16.20 20.16
C GLU A 354 22.45 17.44 20.58
N ALA A 355 21.79 18.11 19.63
CA ALA A 355 21.04 19.34 19.87
C ALA A 355 19.63 19.13 20.43
N ARG A 356 18.94 18.04 20.05
CA ARG A 356 17.48 17.87 20.23
C ARG A 356 17.07 16.70 21.11
N HIS A 357 17.97 15.76 21.45
CA HIS A 357 17.58 14.54 22.17
C HIS A 357 16.80 14.81 23.47
N ALA A 358 17.15 15.85 24.24
CA ALA A 358 16.44 16.19 25.47
C ALA A 358 14.96 16.54 25.24
N ASP A 359 14.65 17.26 24.16
CA ASP A 359 13.26 17.58 23.78
C ASP A 359 12.53 16.31 23.30
N TRP A 360 13.22 15.46 22.55
CA TRP A 360 12.67 14.20 22.04
C TRP A 360 12.39 13.19 23.16
N ASP A 361 13.28 13.08 24.15
CA ASP A 361 13.10 12.21 25.32
C ASP A 361 11.83 12.58 26.09
N ALA A 362 11.56 13.88 26.26
CA ALA A 362 10.37 14.36 26.94
C ALA A 362 9.06 13.95 26.23
N MET A 363 9.11 13.68 24.92
CA MET A 363 7.94 13.25 24.15
C MET A 363 7.72 11.73 24.19
N ILE A 364 8.76 10.93 24.45
CA ILE A 364 8.65 9.46 24.44
C ILE A 364 7.66 8.97 25.50
N ASP A 365 7.68 9.57 26.70
CA ASP A 365 6.79 9.18 27.80
C ASP A 365 5.32 9.54 27.55
N LEU A 366 5.07 10.45 26.60
CA LEU A 366 3.76 10.96 26.25
C LEU A 366 3.07 10.10 25.17
N GLU A 367 3.81 9.26 24.45
CA GLU A 367 3.27 8.52 23.31
C GLU A 367 2.06 7.64 23.68
N ILE A 368 0.96 7.85 22.96
CA ILE A 368 -0.25 7.04 23.04
C ILE A 368 -0.27 6.06 21.87
N LEU A 369 -0.58 4.80 22.16
CA LEU A 369 -0.68 3.75 21.13
C LEU A 369 -1.80 4.08 20.11
N PRO A 370 -1.47 4.21 18.81
CA PRO A 370 -2.48 4.41 17.77
C PRO A 370 -3.45 3.23 17.64
N ASN A 371 -4.71 3.50 17.26
CA ASN A 371 -5.70 2.44 17.03
C ASN A 371 -5.29 1.50 15.88
N ASN A 372 -4.48 1.95 14.93
CA ASN A 372 -3.96 1.15 13.81
C ASN A 372 -2.49 0.72 14.00
N ALA A 373 -1.93 0.87 15.21
CA ALA A 373 -0.53 0.59 15.49
C ALA A 373 -0.06 -0.79 14.99
N SER A 374 1.03 -0.80 14.24
CA SER A 374 1.81 -2.00 13.90
C SER A 374 2.87 -2.32 14.95
N HIS A 375 3.31 -1.32 15.71
CA HIS A 375 4.37 -1.44 16.72
C HIS A 375 3.89 -0.94 18.09
N PRO A 376 4.41 -1.49 19.21
CA PRO A 376 4.25 -0.89 20.53
C PRO A 376 4.90 0.50 20.59
N THR A 377 4.40 1.36 21.49
CA THR A 377 5.06 2.65 21.77
C THR A 377 6.42 2.41 22.40
N LYS A 378 7.34 3.39 22.33
CA LYS A 378 8.69 3.22 22.89
C LYS A 378 8.63 2.97 24.39
N LYS A 379 7.73 3.64 25.11
CA LYS A 379 7.45 3.39 26.53
C LYS A 379 7.10 1.92 26.81
N MET A 380 6.18 1.32 26.04
CA MET A 380 5.84 -0.10 26.20
C MET A 380 7.06 -1.02 25.98
N ARG A 381 7.93 -0.68 25.01
CA ARG A 381 9.17 -1.43 24.76
C ARG A 381 10.14 -1.31 25.94
N PHE A 382 10.30 -0.12 26.53
CA PHE A 382 11.16 0.08 27.70
C PHE A 382 10.64 -0.62 28.95
N GLU A 383 9.32 -0.66 29.15
CA GLU A 383 8.68 -1.44 30.21
C GLU A 383 9.00 -2.94 30.07
N ILE A 384 9.00 -3.49 28.85
CA ILE A 384 9.40 -4.87 28.59
C ILE A 384 10.87 -5.10 28.95
N LEU A 385 11.75 -4.15 28.63
CA LEU A 385 13.18 -4.22 28.94
C LEU A 385 13.48 -3.94 30.43
N GLY A 386 12.49 -3.53 31.23
CA GLY A 386 12.68 -3.16 32.63
C GLY A 386 13.46 -1.86 32.83
N ILE A 387 13.40 -0.95 31.85
CA ILE A 387 14.11 0.33 31.85
C ILE A 387 13.09 1.46 32.10
N GLU A 388 13.19 2.13 33.24
CA GLU A 388 12.34 3.30 33.55
C GLU A 388 12.86 4.59 32.92
N LYS A 389 14.18 4.72 32.78
CA LYS A 389 14.86 5.90 32.21
C LYS A 389 15.88 5.43 31.20
N PRO A 390 15.52 5.41 29.91
CA PRO A 390 16.45 5.02 28.87
C PRO A 390 17.51 6.12 28.70
N GLU A 391 18.75 5.72 28.46
CA GLU A 391 19.87 6.64 28.23
C GLU A 391 20.69 6.13 27.05
N LEU A 392 21.30 7.04 26.31
CA LEU A 392 22.30 6.67 25.31
C LEU A 392 23.51 6.06 26.00
N ILE A 393 23.94 4.90 25.52
CA ILE A 393 25.18 4.29 26.01
C ILE A 393 26.40 4.87 25.28
N GLU A 394 27.53 4.93 25.98
CA GLU A 394 28.82 5.28 25.37
C GLU A 394 29.21 4.22 24.33
N ASP A 395 29.58 4.66 23.13
CA ASP A 395 30.05 3.74 22.09
C ASP A 395 31.49 3.28 22.39
N THR A 396 31.58 2.15 23.09
CA THR A 396 32.85 1.48 23.40
C THR A 396 33.31 0.52 22.30
N SER A 397 32.75 0.61 21.09
CA SER A 397 33.09 -0.30 20.00
C SER A 397 34.56 -0.18 19.58
N SER A 398 35.12 -1.30 19.12
CA SER A 398 36.54 -1.34 18.74
C SER A 398 36.83 -0.45 17.51
N PRO A 399 38.09 0.00 17.33
CA PRO A 399 38.49 0.71 16.12
C PRO A 399 38.21 -0.07 14.83
N GLU A 400 38.30 -1.40 14.88
CA GLU A 400 38.03 -2.28 13.74
C GLU A 400 36.55 -2.24 13.33
N TYR A 401 35.62 -2.28 14.31
CA TYR A 401 34.19 -2.13 14.01
C TYR A 401 33.89 -0.76 13.41
N ARG A 402 34.47 0.32 13.95
CA ARG A 402 34.30 1.68 13.41
C ARG A 402 34.85 1.81 11.99
N ALA A 403 35.96 1.14 11.68
CA ALA A 403 36.50 1.09 10.31
C ALA A 403 35.56 0.34 9.36
N GLU A 404 34.89 -0.73 9.81
CA GLU A 404 33.87 -1.44 9.02
C GLU A 404 32.63 -0.58 8.77
N LEU A 405 32.18 0.20 9.76
CA LEU A 405 31.06 1.14 9.59
C LEU A 405 31.37 2.18 8.51
N GLN A 406 32.56 2.80 8.56
CA GLN A 406 32.98 3.77 7.55
C GLN A 406 33.09 3.13 6.18
N LYS A 407 33.70 1.94 6.08
CA LYS A 407 33.79 1.19 4.82
C LYS A 407 32.41 0.88 4.23
N ALA A 408 31.43 0.50 5.07
CA ALA A 408 30.07 0.24 4.64
C ALA A 408 29.36 1.52 4.18
N LEU A 409 29.62 2.66 4.83
CA LEU A 409 29.09 3.97 4.46
C LEU A 409 29.64 4.43 3.11
N ASP A 410 30.96 4.38 2.92
CA ASP A 410 31.61 4.73 1.66
C ASP A 410 31.05 3.86 0.50
N PHE A 411 30.85 2.57 0.77
CA PHE A 411 30.23 1.66 -0.18
C PHE A 411 28.78 2.01 -0.49
N ALA A 412 27.98 2.39 0.51
CA ALA A 412 26.59 2.81 0.32
C ALA A 412 26.49 4.10 -0.48
N ASP A 413 27.33 5.09 -0.18
CA ASP A 413 27.43 6.37 -0.90
C ASP A 413 27.79 6.16 -2.37
N GLN A 414 28.79 5.33 -2.63
CA GLN A 414 29.13 4.93 -3.99
C GLN A 414 27.93 4.28 -4.70
N LYS A 415 27.23 3.35 -4.05
CA LYS A 415 26.08 2.67 -4.64
C LYS A 415 24.88 3.59 -4.84
N PHE A 416 24.68 4.57 -3.97
CA PHE A 416 23.67 5.61 -4.11
C PHE A 416 23.96 6.46 -5.35
N ALA A 417 25.19 6.96 -5.49
CA ALA A 417 25.60 7.75 -6.65
C ALA A 417 25.51 6.96 -7.98
N GLU A 418 25.93 5.69 -7.98
CA GLU A 418 25.82 4.78 -9.13
C GLU A 418 24.37 4.39 -9.47
N GLY A 419 23.46 4.43 -8.49
CA GLY A 419 22.08 4.00 -8.63
C GLY A 419 21.20 4.93 -9.48
N TRP A 420 21.66 6.16 -9.73
CA TRP A 420 20.94 7.15 -10.53
C TRP A 420 21.03 6.86 -12.03
N VAL A 421 20.10 6.02 -12.51
CA VAL A 421 19.85 5.84 -13.94
C VAL A 421 19.10 7.08 -14.46
N ASN A 422 19.67 7.82 -15.41
CA ASN A 422 19.12 9.07 -15.96
C ASN A 422 19.08 10.26 -14.98
N TYR A 423 20.16 10.48 -14.23
CA TYR A 423 20.29 11.65 -13.33
C TYR A 423 19.98 12.98 -14.03
N GLU A 424 20.42 13.19 -15.27
CA GLU A 424 20.14 14.41 -16.03
C GLU A 424 18.64 14.67 -16.20
N GLN A 425 17.86 13.63 -16.52
CA GLN A 425 16.41 13.74 -16.65
C GLN A 425 15.76 13.97 -15.29
N SER A 426 16.19 13.23 -14.25
CA SER A 426 15.68 13.43 -12.89
C SER A 426 15.96 14.84 -12.39
N ARG A 427 17.15 15.38 -12.65
CA ARG A 427 17.52 16.76 -12.33
C ARG A 427 16.70 17.77 -13.11
N LYS A 428 16.42 17.49 -14.39
CA LYS A 428 15.58 18.35 -15.20
C LYS A 428 14.17 18.48 -14.60
N GLU A 429 13.53 17.35 -14.34
CA GLU A 429 12.16 17.28 -13.82
C GLU A 429 12.06 17.77 -12.37
N ALA A 430 13.02 17.41 -11.51
CA ALA A 430 12.94 17.66 -10.08
C ALA A 430 13.59 18.96 -9.60
N TYR A 431 14.37 19.64 -10.45
CA TYR A 431 15.05 20.88 -10.07
C TYR A 431 14.98 21.96 -11.15
N LEU A 432 15.43 21.69 -12.38
CA LEU A 432 15.52 22.75 -13.39
C LEU A 432 14.16 23.29 -13.84
N GLU A 433 13.18 22.42 -14.08
CA GLU A 433 11.83 22.82 -14.49
C GLU A 433 11.07 23.54 -13.37
N PRO A 434 11.01 23.02 -12.12
CA PRO A 434 10.47 23.77 -10.98
C PRO A 434 11.17 25.12 -10.78
N LEU A 435 12.50 25.17 -10.87
CA LEU A 435 13.26 26.40 -10.72
C LEU A 435 12.88 27.43 -11.78
N ALA A 436 12.72 27.00 -13.04
CA ALA A 436 12.30 27.88 -14.13
C ALA A 436 10.87 28.41 -13.91
N ARG A 437 9.93 27.57 -13.48
CA ARG A 437 8.54 27.98 -13.18
C ARG A 437 8.47 28.96 -12.02
N VAL A 438 9.18 28.68 -10.92
CA VAL A 438 9.25 29.59 -9.76
C VAL A 438 9.91 30.91 -10.15
N THR A 439 10.99 30.89 -10.94
CA THR A 439 11.64 32.12 -11.41
C THR A 439 10.69 32.96 -12.27
N ALA A 440 9.98 32.35 -13.22
CA ALA A 440 9.00 33.04 -14.06
C ALA A 440 7.85 33.61 -13.24
N TRP A 441 7.38 32.89 -12.22
CA TRP A 441 6.37 33.36 -11.27
C TRP A 441 6.87 34.58 -10.46
N GLN A 442 8.12 34.55 -10.00
CA GLN A 442 8.73 35.68 -9.29
C GLN A 442 8.88 36.92 -10.19
N GLU A 443 9.34 36.73 -11.43
CA GLU A 443 9.45 37.80 -12.43
C GLU A 443 8.09 38.40 -12.80
N ALA A 444 7.02 37.60 -12.76
CA ALA A 444 5.64 38.06 -12.94
C ALA A 444 5.06 38.82 -11.72
N GLY A 445 5.85 39.03 -10.67
CA GLY A 445 5.44 39.74 -9.45
C GLY A 445 4.75 38.85 -8.41
N CYS A 446 5.03 37.55 -8.44
CA CYS A 446 4.51 36.56 -7.49
C CYS A 446 2.98 36.54 -7.39
N PRO A 447 2.21 36.42 -8.50
CA PRO A 447 0.76 36.43 -8.45
C PRO A 447 0.20 35.23 -7.65
N VAL A 448 -0.94 35.43 -6.98
CA VAL A 448 -1.68 34.36 -6.31
C VAL A 448 -2.99 34.17 -7.06
N THR A 449 -3.17 32.99 -7.66
CA THR A 449 -4.40 32.59 -8.34
C THR A 449 -4.88 31.25 -7.79
N ALA A 450 -6.19 31.04 -7.75
CA ALA A 450 -6.79 29.83 -7.22
C ALA A 450 -6.24 28.56 -7.90
N GLU A 451 -6.13 28.60 -9.23
CA GLU A 451 -5.73 27.46 -10.04
C GLU A 451 -4.21 27.20 -9.97
N GLY A 452 -3.41 28.27 -9.89
CA GLY A 452 -1.97 28.21 -10.12
C GLY A 452 -1.10 28.15 -8.86
N PHE A 453 -1.57 28.66 -7.72
CA PHE A 453 -0.71 28.76 -6.54
C PHE A 453 -0.26 27.39 -6.02
N GLY A 454 -1.08 26.34 -6.17
CA GLY A 454 -0.74 25.00 -5.71
C GLY A 454 0.43 24.36 -6.45
N ASP A 455 0.54 24.61 -7.76
CA ASP A 455 1.68 24.11 -8.55
C ASP A 455 2.97 24.83 -8.15
N ILE A 456 2.93 26.15 -7.98
CA ILE A 456 4.06 26.94 -7.48
C ILE A 456 4.44 26.53 -6.05
N LEU A 457 3.46 26.27 -5.19
CA LEU A 457 3.70 25.78 -3.84
C LEU A 457 4.41 24.42 -3.86
N SER A 458 3.99 23.51 -4.73
CA SER A 458 4.67 22.23 -4.93
C SER A 458 6.11 22.43 -5.39
N ASP A 459 6.33 23.32 -6.38
CA ASP A 459 7.66 23.63 -6.90
C ASP A 459 8.58 24.23 -5.82
N LEU A 460 8.09 25.20 -5.03
CA LEU A 460 8.85 25.80 -3.93
C LEU A 460 9.28 24.75 -2.90
N ARG A 461 8.38 23.84 -2.53
CA ARG A 461 8.70 22.76 -1.58
C ARG A 461 9.68 21.75 -2.17
N GLN A 462 9.55 21.43 -3.45
CA GLN A 462 10.48 20.55 -4.17
C GLN A 462 11.89 21.16 -4.28
N LEU A 463 11.97 22.48 -4.40
CA LEU A 463 13.20 23.26 -4.34
C LEU A 463 13.67 23.56 -2.91
N CYS A 464 13.10 22.92 -1.90
CA CYS A 464 13.46 23.11 -0.48
C CYS A 464 13.41 24.59 -0.02
N ARG A 465 12.49 25.40 -0.58
CA ARG A 465 12.24 26.81 -0.23
C ARG A 465 10.99 26.94 0.63
N GLN A 466 11.04 26.35 1.82
CA GLN A 466 9.92 26.25 2.76
C GLN A 466 9.48 27.60 3.31
N THR A 467 10.39 28.56 3.47
CA THR A 467 10.05 29.92 3.92
C THR A 467 9.12 30.61 2.91
N GLU A 468 9.49 30.61 1.64
CA GLU A 468 8.67 31.20 0.57
C GLU A 468 7.38 30.42 0.31
N ALA A 469 7.40 29.09 0.45
CA ALA A 469 6.20 28.26 0.38
C ALA A 469 5.18 28.65 1.47
N ASP A 470 5.64 28.94 2.68
CA ASP A 470 4.78 29.37 3.78
C ASP A 470 4.23 30.78 3.53
N GLU A 471 5.07 31.73 3.11
CA GLU A 471 4.62 33.07 2.71
C GLU A 471 3.55 33.02 1.61
N LEU A 472 3.71 32.13 0.62
CA LEU A 472 2.70 31.90 -0.41
C LEU A 472 1.39 31.35 0.18
N CYS A 473 1.45 30.44 1.15
CA CYS A 473 0.26 29.95 1.84
C CYS A 473 -0.44 31.08 2.62
N GLU A 474 0.31 31.93 3.32
CA GLU A 474 -0.27 33.07 4.04
C GLU A 474 -0.98 34.05 3.10
N ARG A 475 -0.36 34.32 1.95
CA ARG A 475 -0.96 35.15 0.90
C ARG A 475 -2.18 34.50 0.28
N ALA A 476 -2.15 33.20 -0.01
CA ALA A 476 -3.31 32.47 -0.51
C ALA A 476 -4.50 32.54 0.45
N ILE A 477 -4.26 32.39 1.76
CA ILE A 477 -5.30 32.55 2.80
C ILE A 477 -5.86 33.98 2.84
N ALA A 478 -5.02 35.00 2.59
CA ALA A 478 -5.42 36.40 2.67
C ALA A 478 -6.08 36.94 1.38
N GLU A 479 -5.66 36.44 0.21
CA GLU A 479 -6.00 37.00 -1.11
C GLU A 479 -7.08 36.19 -1.85
N LEU A 480 -7.21 34.88 -1.60
CA LEU A 480 -8.17 34.00 -2.28
C LEU A 480 -9.48 33.83 -1.50
N ASP A 481 -10.51 33.32 -2.17
CA ASP A 481 -11.76 32.94 -1.53
C ASP A 481 -11.62 31.66 -0.68
N GLU A 482 -12.60 31.45 0.19
CA GLU A 482 -12.61 30.34 1.15
C GLU A 482 -12.48 28.97 0.46
N ASN A 483 -13.12 28.76 -0.70
CA ASN A 483 -13.09 27.49 -1.42
C ASN A 483 -11.78 27.26 -2.18
N SER A 484 -11.00 28.31 -2.46
CA SER A 484 -9.74 28.24 -3.19
C SER A 484 -8.49 28.12 -2.29
N SER A 485 -8.62 28.45 -1.01
CA SER A 485 -7.53 28.42 -0.02
C SER A 485 -7.31 27.11 0.79
N PRO A 486 -8.10 26.02 0.71
CA PRO A 486 -7.94 24.85 1.59
C PRO A 486 -6.53 24.22 1.58
N LEU A 487 -5.87 24.17 0.42
CA LEU A 487 -4.50 23.67 0.31
C LEU A 487 -3.53 24.50 1.17
N ALA A 488 -3.68 25.82 1.22
CA ALA A 488 -2.83 26.69 2.02
C ALA A 488 -3.03 26.47 3.53
N TYR A 489 -4.30 26.33 3.96
CA TYR A 489 -4.63 25.97 5.34
C TYR A 489 -4.04 24.62 5.74
N TYR A 490 -4.18 23.61 4.88
CA TYR A 490 -3.63 22.27 5.12
C TYR A 490 -2.10 22.32 5.26
N GLN A 491 -1.39 22.96 4.33
CA GLN A 491 0.08 23.02 4.36
C GLN A 491 0.61 23.80 5.57
N LYS A 492 0.00 24.94 5.88
CA LYS A 492 0.35 25.72 7.08
C LYS A 492 0.06 24.92 8.36
N GLY A 493 -1.08 24.24 8.41
CA GLY A 493 -1.45 23.36 9.51
C GLY A 493 -0.42 22.25 9.72
N CYS A 494 -0.04 21.54 8.66
CA CYS A 494 1.00 20.51 8.70
C CYS A 494 2.34 21.06 9.21
N LYS A 495 2.79 22.22 8.71
CA LYS A 495 4.03 22.87 9.17
C LYS A 495 4.02 23.14 10.68
N LEU A 496 2.90 23.65 11.21
CA LEU A 496 2.74 23.89 12.65
C LEU A 496 2.80 22.57 13.45
N LEU A 497 2.12 21.52 12.98
CA LEU A 497 2.16 20.20 13.64
C LEU A 497 3.56 19.56 13.58
N TYR A 498 4.31 19.75 12.50
CA TYR A 498 5.70 19.33 12.40
C TYR A 498 6.61 20.03 13.42
N ARG A 499 6.23 21.23 13.87
CA ARG A 499 6.86 21.96 15.00
C ARG A 499 6.17 21.72 16.34
N TYR A 500 5.32 20.73 16.42
CA TYR A 500 4.52 20.36 17.59
C TYR A 500 3.57 21.44 18.11
N ASP A 501 3.22 22.43 17.28
CA ASP A 501 2.28 23.48 17.62
C ASP A 501 0.84 23.02 17.36
N PRO A 502 0.00 22.86 18.40
CA PRO A 502 -1.38 22.38 18.26
C PRO A 502 -2.28 23.32 17.45
N ALA A 503 -1.90 24.59 17.23
CA ALA A 503 -2.68 25.51 16.40
C ALA A 503 -2.84 25.01 14.96
N GLY A 504 -1.96 24.12 14.50
CA GLY A 504 -2.09 23.47 13.18
C GLY A 504 -3.33 22.60 13.04
N VAL A 505 -3.88 22.06 14.14
CA VAL A 505 -5.07 21.18 14.09
C VAL A 505 -6.29 21.91 13.54
N ASP A 506 -6.53 23.14 14.00
CA ASP A 506 -7.70 23.92 13.59
C ASP A 506 -7.60 24.29 12.09
N LEU A 507 -6.40 24.58 11.59
CA LEU A 507 -6.16 24.86 10.18
C LEU A 507 -6.42 23.62 9.30
N ILE A 508 -5.98 22.44 9.73
CA ILE A 508 -6.24 21.20 9.00
C ILE A 508 -7.74 20.86 9.02
N TYR A 509 -8.42 21.00 10.16
CA TYR A 509 -9.86 20.78 10.19
C TYR A 509 -10.62 21.75 9.29
N HIS A 510 -10.20 23.01 9.24
CA HIS A 510 -10.78 23.99 8.32
C HIS A 510 -10.59 23.55 6.86
N ALA A 511 -9.38 23.13 6.47
CA ALA A 511 -9.13 22.61 5.12
C ALA A 511 -10.04 21.42 4.77
N MET A 512 -10.24 20.48 5.70
CA MET A 512 -11.09 19.29 5.52
C MET A 512 -12.58 19.60 5.44
N GLU A 513 -13.04 20.60 6.20
CA GLU A 513 -14.44 21.03 6.19
C GLU A 513 -14.80 21.72 4.87
N THR A 514 -13.86 22.45 4.29
CA THR A 514 -14.05 23.16 3.02
C THR A 514 -13.81 22.26 1.80
N ASN A 515 -12.80 21.38 1.85
CA ASN A 515 -12.47 20.48 0.75
C ASN A 515 -12.19 19.05 1.23
N HIS A 516 -13.05 18.11 0.80
CA HIS A 516 -13.01 16.71 1.21
C HIS A 516 -11.75 15.96 0.75
N ASN A 517 -11.04 16.46 -0.27
CA ASN A 517 -9.78 15.89 -0.75
C ASN A 517 -8.67 15.91 0.31
N PHE A 518 -8.82 16.69 1.40
CA PHE A 518 -7.88 16.70 2.52
C PHE A 518 -8.31 15.82 3.71
N MET A 519 -9.43 15.09 3.60
CA MET A 519 -10.02 14.37 4.74
C MET A 519 -9.13 13.23 5.24
N GLU A 520 -8.61 12.39 4.34
CA GLU A 520 -7.81 11.22 4.71
C GLU A 520 -6.48 11.66 5.33
N GLU A 521 -5.72 12.49 4.61
CA GLU A 521 -4.41 12.96 5.03
C GLU A 521 -4.50 13.87 6.26
N GLY A 522 -5.53 14.72 6.33
CA GLY A 522 -5.79 15.60 7.47
C GLY A 522 -6.10 14.82 8.74
N LEU A 523 -6.99 13.81 8.65
CA LEU A 523 -7.25 12.92 9.79
C LEU A 523 -6.00 12.16 10.20
N GLN A 524 -5.23 11.62 9.26
CA GLN A 524 -3.98 10.91 9.58
C GLN A 524 -2.99 11.82 10.31
N MET A 525 -2.77 13.03 9.81
CA MET A 525 -1.83 14.00 10.38
C MET A 525 -2.20 14.39 11.83
N ILE A 526 -3.47 14.76 12.05
CA ILE A 526 -3.97 15.14 13.39
C ILE A 526 -3.88 13.94 14.35
N GLY A 527 -4.29 12.75 13.90
CA GLY A 527 -4.25 11.54 14.71
C GLY A 527 -2.84 11.14 15.13
N GLN A 528 -1.88 11.22 14.20
CA GLN A 528 -0.47 10.97 14.47
C GLN A 528 0.10 12.00 15.46
N PHE A 529 -0.18 13.30 15.25
CA PHE A 529 0.24 14.37 16.16
C PHE A 529 -0.27 14.16 17.58
N TYR A 530 -1.55 13.85 17.77
CA TYR A 530 -2.12 13.61 19.10
C TYR A 530 -1.55 12.36 19.78
N CYS A 531 -1.29 11.28 19.02
CA CYS A 531 -0.66 10.09 19.57
C CYS A 531 0.77 10.39 20.02
N MET A 532 1.54 11.13 19.22
CA MET A 532 2.94 11.45 19.51
C MET A 532 3.12 12.47 20.65
N THR A 533 2.18 13.40 20.83
CA THR A 533 2.27 14.46 21.84
C THR A 533 1.50 14.16 23.13
N GLY A 534 0.88 12.99 23.26
CA GLY A 534 0.18 12.55 24.47
C GLY A 534 -1.09 13.32 24.81
N ARG A 535 -1.76 13.88 23.81
CA ARG A 535 -2.99 14.67 23.98
C ARG A 535 -4.22 13.77 24.09
N GLU A 536 -4.33 13.05 25.19
CA GLU A 536 -5.34 11.99 25.37
C GLU A 536 -6.79 12.49 25.23
N LYS A 537 -7.10 13.66 25.81
CA LYS A 537 -8.46 14.22 25.76
C LYS A 537 -8.84 14.58 24.32
N GLU A 538 -7.98 15.31 23.63
CA GLU A 538 -8.19 15.72 22.25
C GLU A 538 -8.21 14.50 21.31
N LEU A 539 -7.40 13.48 21.57
CA LEU A 539 -7.40 12.23 20.81
C LEU A 539 -8.75 11.48 20.91
N LEU A 540 -9.41 11.51 22.07
CA LEU A 540 -10.74 10.91 22.24
C LEU A 540 -11.79 11.64 21.41
N GLU A 541 -11.77 12.97 21.43
CA GLU A 541 -12.65 13.82 20.62
C GLU A 541 -12.40 13.60 19.12
N TYR A 542 -11.12 13.59 18.71
CA TYR A 542 -10.69 13.25 17.36
C TYR A 542 -11.19 11.87 16.93
N ARG A 543 -11.06 10.82 17.75
CA ARG A 543 -11.49 9.46 17.38
C ARG A 543 -12.98 9.38 17.09
N ALA A 544 -13.80 10.11 17.87
CA ALA A 544 -15.24 10.20 17.64
C ALA A 544 -15.55 10.94 16.32
N ARG A 545 -14.87 12.08 16.09
CA ARG A 545 -15.03 12.89 14.87
C ARG A 545 -14.55 12.15 13.61
N ALA A 546 -13.38 11.52 13.66
CA ALA A 546 -12.81 10.72 12.58
C ALA A 546 -13.73 9.55 12.19
N GLN A 547 -14.36 8.89 13.16
CA GLN A 547 -15.34 7.84 12.87
C GLN A 547 -16.59 8.37 12.15
N GLN A 548 -17.09 9.55 12.54
CA GLN A 548 -18.23 10.19 11.86
C GLN A 548 -17.86 10.60 10.43
N MET A 549 -16.69 11.21 10.25
CA MET A 549 -16.16 11.62 8.95
C MET A 549 -15.93 10.40 8.03
N ALA A 550 -15.29 9.33 8.52
CA ALA A 550 -15.11 8.10 7.75
C ALA A 550 -16.44 7.42 7.37
N GLN A 551 -17.48 7.55 8.19
CA GLN A 551 -18.81 7.06 7.83
C GLN A 551 -19.44 7.93 6.73
N LYS A 552 -19.31 9.26 6.81
CA LYS A 552 -19.76 10.18 5.76
C LYS A 552 -19.03 9.92 4.44
N ASP A 553 -17.71 9.80 4.48
CA ASP A 553 -16.87 9.44 3.33
C ASP A 553 -17.34 8.14 2.66
N LYS A 554 -17.54 7.09 3.46
CA LYS A 554 -18.08 5.82 2.96
C LYS A 554 -19.44 5.98 2.28
N ASP A 555 -20.35 6.76 2.85
CA ASP A 555 -21.73 6.88 2.39
C ASP A 555 -21.90 7.85 1.19
N GLU A 556 -20.98 8.81 1.04
CA GLU A 556 -21.06 9.91 0.05
C GLU A 556 -19.86 9.91 -0.91
N TYR A 557 -18.65 10.16 -0.42
CA TYR A 557 -17.47 10.45 -1.24
C TYR A 557 -16.78 9.22 -1.83
N SER A 558 -16.88 8.04 -1.22
CA SER A 558 -16.28 6.79 -1.77
C SER A 558 -16.81 6.40 -3.15
N GLN A 559 -17.94 7.00 -3.57
CA GLN A 559 -18.54 6.82 -4.88
C GLN A 559 -18.18 7.93 -5.87
N ALA A 560 -17.48 8.98 -5.44
CA ALA A 560 -17.04 10.10 -6.28
C ALA A 560 -15.97 9.67 -7.28
N ASP A 561 -14.95 8.96 -6.82
CA ASP A 561 -13.77 8.60 -7.63
C ASP A 561 -13.96 7.35 -8.50
N VAL A 562 -15.19 6.83 -8.55
CA VAL A 562 -15.52 5.62 -9.32
C VAL A 562 -16.64 5.95 -10.28
N LEU A 563 -16.45 5.63 -11.57
CA LEU A 563 -17.51 5.74 -12.56
C LEU A 563 -17.78 4.38 -13.22
N SER A 564 -19.04 3.96 -13.20
CA SER A 564 -19.47 2.66 -13.72
C SER A 564 -20.80 2.72 -14.46
N LYS A 565 -20.99 1.84 -15.44
CA LYS A 565 -22.30 1.64 -16.12
C LYS A 565 -23.47 1.25 -15.21
N ARG A 566 -23.19 0.87 -13.96
CA ARG A 566 -24.21 0.54 -12.95
C ARG A 566 -24.67 1.76 -12.16
N ASP A 567 -23.97 2.89 -12.30
CA ASP A 567 -24.31 4.12 -11.60
C ASP A 567 -25.63 4.71 -12.13
N LYS A 568 -26.33 5.41 -11.26
CA LYS A 568 -27.54 6.17 -11.62
C LYS A 568 -27.13 7.49 -12.25
N LEU A 569 -26.90 7.46 -13.56
CA LEU A 569 -26.53 8.62 -14.36
C LEU A 569 -27.76 9.26 -15.00
N SER A 570 -27.86 10.59 -14.93
CA SER A 570 -28.92 11.37 -15.56
C SER A 570 -28.38 12.67 -16.15
N ALA A 571 -29.24 13.41 -16.85
CA ALA A 571 -28.96 14.79 -17.23
C ALA A 571 -28.62 15.61 -15.97
N ASP A 572 -27.59 16.44 -16.09
CA ASP A 572 -27.17 17.33 -15.02
C ASP A 572 -27.74 18.74 -15.20
N GLN A 573 -28.11 19.38 -14.10
CA GLN A 573 -28.68 20.73 -14.05
C GLN A 573 -27.83 21.57 -13.12
N MET A 574 -26.75 22.12 -13.69
CA MET A 574 -25.90 23.08 -13.01
C MET A 574 -26.59 24.44 -12.95
N PRO A 575 -26.26 25.28 -11.94
CA PRO A 575 -26.65 26.68 -11.90
C PRO A 575 -26.26 27.42 -13.18
N ASP A 576 -27.08 28.41 -13.56
CA ASP A 576 -26.88 29.21 -14.76
C ASP A 576 -25.47 29.83 -14.81
N GLY A 577 -24.79 29.70 -15.95
CA GLY A 577 -23.44 30.25 -16.18
C GLY A 577 -22.29 29.36 -15.69
N MET A 578 -22.55 28.37 -14.82
CA MET A 578 -21.51 27.51 -14.27
C MET A 578 -20.84 26.66 -15.36
N LEU A 579 -21.67 25.99 -16.18
CA LEU A 579 -21.17 25.14 -17.27
C LEU A 579 -20.39 25.96 -18.29
N GLU A 580 -20.89 27.15 -18.65
CA GLU A 580 -20.24 28.05 -19.59
C GLU A 580 -18.87 28.48 -19.06
N ASN A 581 -18.74 28.79 -17.77
CA ASN A 581 -17.46 29.15 -17.15
C ASN A 581 -16.47 27.98 -17.18
N ILE A 582 -16.92 26.78 -16.81
CA ILE A 582 -16.09 25.56 -16.82
C ILE A 582 -15.62 25.25 -18.24
N LEU A 583 -16.52 25.24 -19.23
CA LEU A 583 -16.16 25.01 -20.63
C LEU A 583 -15.22 26.09 -21.16
N THR A 584 -15.44 27.36 -20.79
CA THR A 584 -14.53 28.47 -21.14
C THR A 584 -13.12 28.21 -20.64
N PHE A 585 -12.98 27.77 -19.38
CA PHE A 585 -11.67 27.40 -18.83
C PHE A 585 -11.06 26.21 -19.58
N ILE A 586 -11.81 25.12 -19.76
CA ILE A 586 -11.33 23.93 -20.48
C ILE A 586 -10.84 24.31 -21.89
N HIS A 587 -11.56 25.18 -22.61
CA HIS A 587 -11.14 25.65 -23.92
C HIS A 587 -9.89 26.53 -23.89
N SER A 588 -9.66 27.28 -22.81
CA SER A 588 -8.45 28.11 -22.68
C SER A 588 -7.17 27.29 -22.54
N ILE A 589 -7.28 26.04 -22.06
CA ILE A 589 -6.17 25.11 -21.88
C ILE A 589 -6.14 23.97 -22.91
N ASP A 590 -7.17 23.85 -23.76
CA ASP A 590 -7.22 22.82 -24.80
C ASP A 590 -6.22 23.16 -25.91
N GLU A 591 -5.20 22.32 -26.05
CA GLU A 591 -4.21 22.37 -27.14
C GLU A 591 -4.78 21.83 -28.48
N GLY A 592 -6.10 21.79 -28.61
CA GLY A 592 -6.85 21.29 -29.77
C GLY A 592 -6.98 19.77 -29.81
N ILE A 593 -6.69 19.07 -28.70
CA ILE A 593 -6.66 17.60 -28.59
C ILE A 593 -7.92 17.03 -27.95
N ILE A 594 -8.77 17.86 -27.33
CA ILE A 594 -10.08 17.43 -26.84
C ILE A 594 -11.03 17.24 -28.02
N LYS A 595 -11.76 16.12 -28.00
CA LYS A 595 -12.75 15.74 -29.01
C LYS A 595 -14.16 16.05 -28.52
N ASN A 596 -14.53 15.48 -27.37
CA ASN A 596 -15.84 15.65 -26.76
C ASN A 596 -15.66 15.91 -25.27
N ILE A 597 -16.58 16.68 -24.70
CA ILE A 597 -16.74 16.82 -23.26
C ILE A 597 -18.15 16.33 -22.92
N TYR A 598 -18.21 15.34 -22.05
CA TYR A 598 -19.46 14.85 -21.50
C TYR A 598 -19.62 15.33 -20.06
N ARG A 599 -20.87 15.58 -19.67
CA ARG A 599 -21.27 15.92 -18.32
C ARG A 599 -22.49 15.11 -17.93
N VAL A 600 -22.46 14.44 -16.80
CA VAL A 600 -23.62 13.69 -16.26
C VAL A 600 -23.76 13.90 -14.77
N ARG A 601 -25.00 13.83 -14.27
CA ARG A 601 -25.27 13.78 -12.84
C ARG A 601 -25.18 12.35 -12.38
N LYS A 602 -24.28 12.06 -11.46
CA LYS A 602 -24.23 10.78 -10.73
C LYS A 602 -25.00 10.92 -9.41
N THR A 603 -26.11 10.21 -9.28
CA THR A 603 -26.86 10.15 -8.01
C THR A 603 -26.28 9.06 -7.13
N VAL A 604 -25.63 9.44 -6.02
CA VAL A 604 -25.01 8.51 -5.07
C VAL A 604 -26.07 7.98 -4.10
N ASN A 605 -26.80 8.89 -3.46
CA ASN A 605 -27.92 8.57 -2.57
C ASN A 605 -29.04 9.62 -2.73
N GLU A 606 -30.09 9.56 -1.90
CA GLU A 606 -31.24 10.46 -2.01
C GLU A 606 -30.89 11.94 -1.78
N ASN A 607 -29.82 12.20 -1.03
CA ASN A 607 -29.42 13.54 -0.60
C ASN A 607 -28.08 14.00 -1.21
N PHE A 608 -27.36 13.12 -1.91
CA PHE A 608 -26.02 13.39 -2.43
C PHE A 608 -25.90 13.02 -3.90
N PHE A 609 -25.38 13.95 -4.69
CA PHE A 609 -25.09 13.78 -6.11
C PHE A 609 -23.79 14.47 -6.49
N ILE A 610 -23.24 14.08 -7.64
CA ILE A 610 -21.97 14.58 -8.14
C ILE A 610 -22.13 14.95 -9.62
N SER A 611 -21.55 16.07 -10.01
CA SER A 611 -21.42 16.48 -11.41
C SER A 611 -20.15 15.88 -12.02
N VAL A 612 -20.32 14.90 -12.91
CA VAL A 612 -19.21 14.15 -13.49
C VAL A 612 -18.88 14.72 -14.86
N PHE A 613 -17.64 15.17 -15.03
CA PHE A 613 -17.06 15.51 -16.33
C PHE A 613 -16.24 14.34 -16.89
N VAL A 614 -16.43 14.04 -18.16
CA VAL A 614 -15.66 13.01 -18.87
C VAL A 614 -15.05 13.64 -20.13
N ILE A 615 -13.72 13.65 -20.18
CA ILE A 615 -12.96 14.27 -21.28
C ILE A 615 -12.57 13.19 -22.27
N HIS A 616 -12.98 13.35 -23.53
CA HIS A 616 -12.62 12.45 -24.61
C HIS A 616 -11.59 13.11 -25.50
N PHE A 617 -10.37 12.60 -25.50
CA PHE A 617 -9.29 13.06 -26.37
C PHE A 617 -9.31 12.32 -27.73
N TRP A 618 -8.96 13.00 -28.82
CA TRP A 618 -8.71 12.34 -30.12
C TRP A 618 -7.21 12.17 -30.45
N GLY A 619 -6.34 12.81 -29.67
CA GLY A 619 -4.89 12.84 -29.86
C GLY A 619 -4.13 13.23 -28.60
N GLY A 620 -2.90 13.73 -28.76
CA GLY A 620 -1.99 14.11 -27.67
C GLY A 620 -1.18 12.95 -27.09
N THR A 621 -0.03 13.25 -26.50
CA THR A 621 0.73 12.29 -25.68
C THR A 621 0.05 12.09 -24.32
N ASP A 622 0.46 11.06 -23.58
CA ASP A 622 -0.11 10.80 -22.25
C ASP A 622 0.25 11.92 -21.27
N GLU A 623 1.43 12.54 -21.41
CA GLU A 623 1.82 13.73 -20.64
C GLU A 623 0.90 14.92 -20.93
N GLN A 624 0.61 15.21 -22.21
CA GLN A 624 -0.27 16.32 -22.57
C GLN A 624 -1.69 16.12 -22.03
N ARG A 625 -2.23 14.89 -22.13
CA ARG A 625 -3.55 14.56 -21.56
C ARG A 625 -3.55 14.69 -20.04
N GLY A 626 -2.50 14.18 -19.39
CA GLY A 626 -2.32 14.28 -17.94
C GLY A 626 -2.28 15.74 -17.48
N GLU A 627 -1.55 16.61 -18.18
CA GLU A 627 -1.46 18.03 -17.83
C GLU A 627 -2.79 18.78 -18.01
N ILE A 628 -3.54 18.49 -19.08
CA ILE A 628 -4.89 19.04 -19.25
C ILE A 628 -5.81 18.57 -18.12
N MET A 629 -5.82 17.25 -17.83
CA MET A 629 -6.65 16.69 -16.77
C MET A 629 -6.30 17.27 -15.40
N HIS A 630 -5.01 17.47 -15.10
CA HIS A 630 -4.54 18.14 -13.89
C HIS A 630 -5.08 19.57 -13.80
N LYS A 631 -4.93 20.38 -14.84
CA LYS A 631 -5.43 21.77 -14.86
C LYS A 631 -6.95 21.84 -14.69
N ILE A 632 -7.71 20.94 -15.33
CA ILE A 632 -9.16 20.86 -15.15
C ILE A 632 -9.50 20.48 -13.71
N PHE A 633 -8.81 19.48 -13.15
CA PHE A 633 -9.01 19.07 -11.76
C PHE A 633 -8.77 20.25 -10.81
N ARG A 634 -7.64 20.96 -10.93
CA ARG A 634 -7.33 22.14 -10.10
C ARG A 634 -8.42 23.20 -10.17
N TYR A 635 -8.93 23.49 -11.38
CA TYR A 635 -10.00 24.47 -11.56
C TYR A 635 -11.34 24.04 -10.94
N LEU A 636 -11.70 22.76 -11.08
CA LEU A 636 -12.92 22.22 -10.48
C LEU A 636 -12.82 22.14 -8.95
N ASP A 637 -11.65 21.81 -8.43
CA ASP A 637 -11.35 21.69 -6.99
C ASP A 637 -11.37 23.05 -6.28
N THR A 638 -11.02 24.13 -6.98
CA THR A 638 -11.07 25.51 -6.48
C THR A 638 -12.27 26.30 -7.01
N TYR A 639 -13.30 25.63 -7.52
CA TYR A 639 -14.45 26.33 -8.07
C TYR A 639 -15.20 27.07 -6.94
N PRO A 640 -15.59 28.35 -7.10
CA PRO A 640 -16.04 29.20 -5.99
C PRO A 640 -17.49 28.96 -5.56
N VAL A 641 -17.95 27.71 -5.56
CA VAL A 641 -19.22 27.28 -4.98
C VAL A 641 -19.07 25.92 -4.29
N ASP A 642 -19.89 25.67 -3.26
CA ASP A 642 -20.02 24.34 -2.67
C ASP A 642 -20.75 23.41 -3.66
N TRP A 643 -19.97 22.82 -4.56
CA TRP A 643 -20.44 21.91 -5.60
C TRP A 643 -19.44 20.78 -5.81
N GLN A 644 -19.95 19.56 -5.92
CA GLN A 644 -19.10 18.36 -5.98
C GLN A 644 -18.91 17.93 -7.44
N PHE A 645 -17.64 17.83 -7.83
CA PHE A 645 -17.23 17.43 -9.17
C PHE A 645 -16.43 16.14 -9.14
N SER A 646 -16.49 15.38 -10.24
CA SER A 646 -15.53 14.32 -10.54
C SER A 646 -15.10 14.42 -11.99
N LEU A 647 -13.87 14.05 -12.27
CA LEU A 647 -13.24 14.19 -13.58
C LEU A 647 -12.67 12.84 -14.03
N PHE A 648 -13.01 12.41 -15.24
CA PHE A 648 -12.56 11.13 -15.79
C PHE A 648 -12.09 11.24 -17.24
N ASP A 649 -11.15 10.40 -17.64
CA ASP A 649 -10.81 10.18 -19.05
C ASP A 649 -11.83 9.20 -19.67
N TYR A 650 -12.38 9.55 -20.82
CA TYR A 650 -13.28 8.69 -21.57
C TYR A 650 -12.68 7.32 -21.93
N ALA A 651 -11.36 7.25 -22.14
CA ALA A 651 -10.66 6.02 -22.51
C ALA A 651 -10.89 4.88 -21.50
N ASP A 652 -11.06 5.22 -20.22
CA ASP A 652 -11.27 4.26 -19.14
C ASP A 652 -12.74 3.84 -18.97
N HIS A 653 -13.68 4.55 -19.63
CA HIS A 653 -15.13 4.41 -19.41
C HIS A 653 -15.93 4.21 -20.71
N THR A 654 -15.31 3.63 -21.73
CA THR A 654 -15.93 3.36 -23.04
C THR A 654 -17.17 2.46 -23.01
N ASP A 655 -17.42 1.74 -21.91
CA ASP A 655 -18.60 0.88 -21.75
C ASP A 655 -19.85 1.62 -21.25
N ILE A 656 -19.74 2.91 -20.93
CA ILE A 656 -20.84 3.78 -20.53
C ILE A 656 -21.35 4.54 -21.76
N PRO A 657 -22.65 4.39 -22.12
CA PRO A 657 -23.19 5.01 -23.33
C PRO A 657 -23.59 6.47 -23.06
N PHE A 658 -22.60 7.35 -22.82
CA PHE A 658 -22.85 8.76 -22.47
C PHE A 658 -23.74 9.46 -23.50
N ASP A 659 -23.56 9.21 -24.80
CA ASP A 659 -24.37 9.79 -25.89
C ASP A 659 -25.89 9.48 -25.79
N LYS A 660 -26.29 8.47 -25.02
CA LYS A 660 -27.70 8.12 -24.79
C LYS A 660 -28.33 8.87 -23.62
N ILE A 661 -27.53 9.56 -22.82
CA ILE A 661 -28.01 10.37 -21.70
C ILE A 661 -28.32 11.76 -22.26
N GLU A 662 -29.55 12.21 -22.11
CA GLU A 662 -30.01 13.49 -22.64
C GLU A 662 -29.16 14.65 -22.10
N GLY A 663 -28.71 15.53 -22.99
CA GLY A 663 -27.91 16.71 -22.63
C GLY A 663 -26.53 16.41 -22.04
N SER A 664 -26.02 15.18 -22.19
CA SER A 664 -24.72 14.80 -21.64
C SER A 664 -23.54 15.33 -22.45
N LEU A 665 -23.64 15.34 -23.79
CA LEU A 665 -22.62 15.92 -24.65
C LEU A 665 -22.73 17.44 -24.58
N VAL A 666 -21.84 18.06 -23.79
CA VAL A 666 -21.84 19.51 -23.56
C VAL A 666 -20.92 20.25 -24.53
N TRP A 667 -19.95 19.54 -25.11
CA TRP A 667 -19.11 20.08 -26.18
C TRP A 667 -18.62 18.99 -27.13
N THR A 668 -18.50 19.32 -28.41
CA THR A 668 -17.85 18.51 -29.43
C THR A 668 -17.02 19.41 -30.32
N LYS A 669 -15.82 18.96 -30.71
CA LYS A 669 -15.02 19.62 -31.73
C LYS A 669 -15.83 19.65 -33.02
N ASN A 670 -16.04 20.84 -33.59
CA ASN A 670 -16.63 20.98 -34.91
C ASN A 670 -15.64 20.41 -35.94
N ASN A 671 -15.95 19.24 -36.50
CA ASN A 671 -15.30 18.82 -37.73
C ASN A 671 -15.73 19.82 -38.81
N ASP A 672 -14.77 20.54 -39.39
CA ASP A 672 -14.99 21.19 -40.68
C ASP A 672 -15.61 20.15 -41.62
N LYS A 673 -16.79 20.49 -42.14
CA LYS A 673 -17.47 19.76 -43.20
C LYS A 673 -16.59 19.82 -44.44
N GLY A 674 -15.70 18.86 -44.57
CA GLY A 674 -14.81 18.73 -45.71
C GLY A 674 -14.31 17.31 -45.88
N ASP A 675 -15.22 16.34 -45.85
CA ASP A 675 -15.11 15.09 -46.63
C ASP A 675 -16.43 14.31 -46.55
N GLN A 676 -17.42 14.82 -47.28
CA GLN A 676 -18.42 13.96 -47.89
C GLN A 676 -18.15 13.91 -49.40
N LYS A 677 -18.01 12.67 -49.90
CA LYS A 677 -17.87 12.22 -51.30
C LYS A 677 -16.43 12.08 -51.81
N GLN A 678 -15.90 10.86 -51.78
CA GLN A 678 -16.14 9.85 -52.81
C GLN A 678 -15.97 8.43 -52.27
#